data_AF-A0A0W0G8X0-F1
#
_entry.id   AF-A0A0W0G8X0-F1
#
_cell.length_a   1.000
_cell.length_b   1.000
_cell.length_c   1.000
_cell.angle_alpha   90.00
_cell.angle_beta   90.00
_cell.angle_gamma   90.00
#
_symmetry.space_group_name_H-M   'P 1'
#
loop_
_entity.id
_entity.type
_entity.pdbx_description
1 polymer ?
#
loop_
_entity_poly.entity_id
_entity_poly.type
_entity_poly.pdbx_seq_one_letter_code
_entity_poly.pdbx_strand_id
1 'polypeptide(L)'
;MAPGSQAPRLATSSSPEEWLCQGRTLFEQRRYPQAKHCFEKARRPNYVIMAEAYILRDDAEAKDGRDRKRAFQEAAKAFRACSERFGRRRSDYLRLSANCSYRAGDIEVAAETYEEGGIFDDAVVCYRELRMFDKAVEIVKDGKVKSTSLVDSIIRVARLFYFSEVQSLPPSDPRRAVRLAQGTRLFETSEEALEYAEERDLDIARGDILVAHLRLSEAAELHWSEGRPMEAIDLFLKEGSSESVGRASQCIIEELWQRISFAVRRDAVCADAITLRLLGLGQSIKMDEKNRKELAMFNSILSTSIPVTAYCEQGRSFLLDQNLAAAILCFENYFSAFTTLQDRNIPLKAIVEELELFLQYITLLISELKAFPSESNNVLSKLFGFRSISNDQMLLSPGSFLSSHCDEALTTEGIALSPVKLSLLLKSSVMGHLQWQMEQENELCKNIKAFSLCLPFSVAGICSRPSCTKAHIGGRNLTAVYYTLRVRVHLQQVLLFRQFPFEPSKYSHSRRRFWLRRLYEAVFPPHPVMGNMSCFDIQNVPEMQGNAMVDIKYWILGFIYSHRLLPLPPFLTLLSYGTALLITAAPSFLTLKESGILSTYSNDARYVYRGQWKWAKFPQEYRRESGTVVYDLLSAFQGTAPNSLTKGILCLRHIILRKLDIDISLLCDFIEYLCRNLIFSAACHYNGALTLHNVMFPRSWLLSVMDVENFRARDFNFLTLLIGPIAELLTRIHTGVEAEHLQYETITLAHNIYNGNIVRSTFITRICRAFALFGYNYHNGTIRQAIFYALTALRDCDPPPPPSAPWSRYAFAEDWSAIAKIVRNSANSNPTDEMVHLLHASRLPASPPPNFANVRYIVYNRLDELPHLLRRQDTPLQHPLTAMSTDLDENDAENMETEDAHVHMEDGDDTQHAAAPDEDPNIMSAEEREQEKRVLSRLPSIYRENRWRRQGSQTRMAERRNEFFLSCLKVARDIPSGRYRKMALGPLPHVLSSLQAIYELMHDFKRKTKDWMKQPLDHEELDRLDQQLTQTNSAIKKIVSLRDSLGPESSIHLTYDSNALKRHVSQLNALASEGLPISLPEDVREELAIGWKGIVKAKVVRKREKPTLNTEDIFEKF
;
A
#
# COMPACT_ATOMS: atom_id res chain seq x y z
N MET A 1 62.65 83.19 -93.98
CA MET A 1 64.10 83.14 -93.69
C MET A 1 64.29 82.33 -92.42
N ALA A 2 65.14 81.30 -92.44
CA ALA A 2 65.55 80.49 -91.27
C ALA A 2 66.49 81.30 -90.32
N PRO A 3 67.08 80.79 -89.21
CA PRO A 3 66.94 79.53 -88.46
C PRO A 3 66.98 79.68 -86.89
N GLY A 4 66.77 78.57 -86.15
CA GLY A 4 67.50 78.29 -84.89
C GLY A 4 66.76 78.37 -83.54
N SER A 5 66.34 77.24 -82.97
CA SER A 5 66.38 77.00 -81.51
C SER A 5 66.40 75.50 -81.20
N GLN A 6 67.36 75.13 -80.34
CA GLN A 6 67.70 73.77 -79.94
C GLN A 6 66.67 73.19 -78.95
N ALA A 7 66.29 71.93 -79.13
CA ALA A 7 65.60 71.13 -78.12
C ALA A 7 66.63 70.50 -77.14
N PRO A 8 66.42 70.56 -75.80
CA PRO A 8 67.38 70.07 -74.82
C PRO A 8 67.33 68.55 -74.62
N ARG A 9 68.53 67.95 -74.47
CA ARG A 9 68.78 66.58 -74.02
C ARG A 9 68.50 66.44 -72.52
N LEU A 10 67.60 65.54 -72.11
CA LEU A 10 67.52 65.05 -70.73
C LEU A 10 67.19 63.55 -70.71
N ALA A 11 68.25 62.74 -70.80
CA ALA A 11 68.30 61.42 -70.17
C ALA A 11 69.59 61.41 -69.33
N THR A 12 69.58 62.18 -68.25
CA THR A 12 70.57 62.05 -67.18
C THR A 12 70.29 60.72 -66.50
N SER A 13 71.23 59.78 -66.58
CA SER A 13 71.15 58.50 -65.87
C SER A 13 71.03 58.79 -64.37
N SER A 14 69.83 58.64 -63.81
CA SER A 14 69.61 58.94 -62.39
C SER A 14 70.55 58.11 -61.51
N SER A 15 71.12 58.75 -60.50
CA SER A 15 72.08 58.12 -59.59
C SER A 15 71.41 57.02 -58.75
N PRO A 16 72.16 56.01 -58.26
CA PRO A 16 71.62 55.01 -57.33
C PRO A 16 70.91 55.61 -56.11
N GLU A 17 71.37 56.78 -55.64
CA GLU A 17 70.79 57.54 -54.53
C GLU A 17 69.44 58.19 -54.89
N GLU A 18 69.30 58.72 -56.10
CA GLU A 18 68.02 59.24 -56.62
C GLU A 18 66.99 58.12 -56.80
N TRP A 19 67.41 56.97 -57.34
CA TRP A 19 66.58 55.77 -57.44
C TRP A 19 66.15 55.24 -56.08
N LEU A 20 67.03 55.30 -55.06
CA LEU A 20 66.69 54.91 -53.70
C LEU A 20 65.68 55.87 -53.07
N CYS A 21 65.85 57.18 -53.26
CA CYS A 21 64.94 58.19 -52.74
C CYS A 21 63.56 58.05 -53.39
N GLN A 22 63.50 57.94 -54.71
CA GLN A 22 62.26 57.70 -55.45
C GLN A 22 61.60 56.36 -55.07
N GLY A 23 62.40 55.30 -54.87
CA GLY A 23 61.92 54.01 -54.40
C GLY A 23 61.28 54.07 -53.01
N ARG A 24 61.85 54.83 -52.08
CA ARG A 24 61.25 55.08 -50.75
C ARG A 24 59.93 55.82 -50.86
N THR A 25 59.86 56.88 -51.66
CA THR A 25 58.63 57.63 -51.90
C THR A 25 57.53 56.74 -52.49
N LEU A 26 57.86 55.92 -53.48
CA LEU A 26 56.91 54.97 -54.09
C LEU A 26 56.47 53.86 -53.12
N PHE A 27 57.38 53.42 -52.25
CA PHE A 27 57.08 52.44 -51.21
C PHE A 27 56.11 53.00 -50.16
N GLU A 28 56.31 54.25 -49.73
CA GLU A 28 55.40 54.97 -48.84
C GLU A 28 54.02 55.20 -49.48
N GLN A 29 53.97 55.42 -50.79
CA GLN A 29 52.74 55.51 -51.59
C GLN A 29 52.08 54.14 -51.86
N ARG A 30 52.55 53.06 -51.22
CA ARG A 30 52.08 51.67 -51.41
C ARG A 30 52.20 51.13 -52.84
N ARG A 31 53.06 51.71 -53.68
CA ARG A 31 53.31 51.25 -55.05
C ARG A 31 54.49 50.28 -55.08
N TYR A 32 54.34 49.16 -54.37
CA TYR A 32 55.45 48.23 -54.09
C TYR A 32 56.14 47.63 -55.33
N PRO A 33 55.45 47.26 -56.44
CA PRO A 33 56.12 46.77 -57.65
C PRO A 33 57.05 47.81 -58.29
N GLN A 34 56.61 49.08 -58.31
CA GLN A 34 57.38 50.19 -58.87
C GLN A 34 58.54 50.56 -57.93
N ALA A 35 58.33 50.48 -56.62
CA ALA A 35 59.38 50.64 -55.62
C ALA A 35 60.45 49.54 -55.70
N LYS A 36 60.06 48.27 -55.90
CA LYS A 36 60.98 47.14 -56.12
C LYS A 36 61.91 47.41 -57.30
N HIS A 37 61.35 47.86 -58.43
CA HIS A 37 62.13 48.21 -59.62
C HIS A 37 63.15 49.33 -59.34
N CYS A 38 62.75 50.37 -58.61
CA CYS A 38 63.65 51.45 -58.19
C CYS A 38 64.76 50.94 -57.24
N PHE A 39 64.45 50.01 -56.33
CA PHE A 39 65.45 49.42 -55.42
C PHE A 39 66.44 48.47 -56.12
N GLU A 40 66.01 47.77 -57.17
CA GLU A 40 66.87 46.97 -58.05
C GLU A 40 67.85 47.86 -58.81
N LYS A 41 67.37 48.98 -59.39
CA LYS A 41 68.22 49.98 -60.06
C LYS A 41 69.19 50.67 -59.09
N ALA A 42 68.79 50.89 -57.83
CA ALA A 42 69.64 51.41 -56.77
C ALA A 42 70.65 50.39 -56.18
N ARG A 43 70.62 49.12 -56.65
CA ARG A 43 71.46 48.02 -56.15
C ARG A 43 71.39 47.85 -54.63
N ARG A 44 70.18 47.94 -54.06
CA ARG A 44 69.94 47.77 -52.63
C ARG A 44 69.14 46.47 -52.37
N PRO A 45 69.80 45.30 -52.29
CA PRO A 45 69.13 43.99 -52.26
C PRO A 45 68.19 43.84 -51.06
N ASN A 46 68.54 44.44 -49.92
CA ASN A 46 67.69 44.43 -48.73
C ASN A 46 66.33 45.09 -49.00
N TYR A 47 66.30 46.25 -49.65
CA TYR A 47 65.06 46.97 -49.98
C TYR A 47 64.24 46.26 -51.07
N VAL A 48 64.89 45.50 -51.96
CA VAL A 48 64.21 44.64 -52.96
C VAL A 48 63.41 43.53 -52.27
N ILE A 49 64.02 42.82 -51.31
CA ILE A 49 63.37 41.75 -50.55
C ILE A 49 62.22 42.31 -49.70
N MET A 50 62.42 43.49 -49.11
CA MET A 50 61.35 44.19 -48.38
C MET A 50 60.17 44.52 -49.30
N ALA A 51 60.42 45.11 -50.48
CA ALA A 51 59.35 45.40 -51.45
C ALA A 51 58.65 44.13 -51.95
N GLU A 52 59.40 43.05 -52.15
CA GLU A 52 58.87 41.74 -52.53
C GLU A 52 57.94 41.13 -51.48
N ALA A 53 58.27 41.23 -50.18
CA ALA A 53 57.38 40.74 -49.12
C ALA A 53 56.02 41.47 -49.09
N TYR A 54 55.99 42.78 -49.35
CA TYR A 54 54.74 43.54 -49.45
C TYR A 54 53.95 43.22 -50.73
N ILE A 55 54.62 42.97 -51.86
CA ILE A 55 53.98 42.52 -53.10
C ILE A 55 53.31 41.15 -52.88
N LEU A 56 54.00 40.20 -52.24
CA LEU A 56 53.46 38.88 -51.94
C LEU A 56 52.23 38.95 -51.04
N ARG A 57 52.20 39.88 -50.08
CA ARG A 57 51.02 40.11 -49.24
C ARG A 57 49.85 40.67 -50.04
N ASP A 58 50.09 41.69 -50.85
CA ASP A 58 49.03 42.32 -51.65
C ASP A 58 48.48 41.33 -52.70
N ASP A 59 49.34 40.47 -53.28
CA ASP A 59 48.93 39.34 -54.14
C ASP A 59 48.11 38.29 -53.36
N ALA A 60 48.49 37.99 -52.12
CA ALA A 60 47.72 37.10 -51.26
C ALA A 60 46.34 37.68 -50.89
N GLU A 61 46.21 39.00 -50.73
CA GLU A 61 44.94 39.68 -50.47
C GLU A 61 43.98 39.63 -51.68
N ALA A 62 44.51 39.50 -52.90
CA ALA A 62 43.73 39.43 -54.13
C ALA A 62 43.24 38.01 -54.50
N LYS A 63 43.69 36.97 -53.79
CA LYS A 63 43.34 35.55 -54.05
C LYS A 63 42.26 35.06 -53.10
N ASP A 64 41.54 34.01 -53.52
CA ASP A 64 40.51 33.34 -52.71
C ASP A 64 40.80 31.85 -52.48
N GLY A 65 40.21 31.29 -51.41
CA GLY A 65 40.24 29.85 -51.12
C GLY A 65 41.63 29.28 -50.75
N ARG A 66 41.99 28.11 -51.31
CA ARG A 66 43.26 27.42 -51.00
C ARG A 66 44.50 28.16 -51.51
N ASP A 67 44.38 28.86 -52.63
CA ASP A 67 45.49 29.64 -53.20
C ASP A 67 45.81 30.88 -52.36
N ARG A 68 44.79 31.44 -51.69
CA ARG A 68 44.94 32.50 -50.69
C ARG A 68 45.78 32.04 -49.49
N LYS A 69 45.47 30.86 -48.93
CA LYS A 69 46.22 30.29 -47.79
C LYS A 69 47.71 30.15 -48.12
N ARG A 70 48.04 29.52 -49.25
CA ARG A 70 49.43 29.31 -49.67
C ARG A 70 50.16 30.64 -49.94
N ALA A 71 49.50 31.60 -50.57
CA ALA A 71 50.07 32.92 -50.82
C ALA A 71 50.38 33.69 -49.52
N PHE A 72 49.50 33.59 -48.51
CA PHE A 72 49.77 34.18 -47.18
C PHE A 72 50.91 33.47 -46.43
N GLN A 73 51.05 32.15 -46.57
CA GLN A 73 52.21 31.41 -46.02
C GLN A 73 53.53 31.86 -46.65
N GLU A 74 53.55 32.07 -47.97
CA GLU A 74 54.72 32.57 -48.69
C GLU A 74 55.06 34.01 -48.29
N ALA A 75 54.04 34.88 -48.16
CA ALA A 75 54.21 36.24 -47.65
C ALA A 75 54.74 36.26 -46.19
N ALA A 76 54.24 35.37 -45.32
CA ALA A 76 54.70 35.25 -43.94
C ALA A 76 56.19 34.89 -43.87
N LYS A 77 56.64 33.89 -44.65
CA LYS A 77 58.06 33.51 -44.74
C LYS A 77 58.93 34.66 -45.23
N ALA A 78 58.47 35.43 -46.21
CA ALA A 78 59.19 36.58 -46.73
C ALA A 78 59.34 37.69 -45.66
N PHE A 79 58.30 37.95 -44.86
CA PHE A 79 58.39 38.89 -43.73
C PHE A 79 59.26 38.38 -42.58
N ARG A 80 59.23 37.08 -42.27
CA ARG A 80 60.12 36.47 -41.29
C ARG A 80 61.59 36.62 -41.69
N ALA A 81 61.92 36.35 -42.95
CA ALA A 81 63.27 36.58 -43.49
C ALA A 81 63.67 38.07 -43.46
N CYS A 82 62.74 39.00 -43.63
CA CYS A 82 63.01 40.43 -43.42
C CYS A 82 63.37 40.73 -41.96
N SER A 83 62.70 40.12 -40.99
CA SER A 83 62.95 40.36 -39.56
C SER A 83 64.38 39.97 -39.11
N GLU A 84 64.97 38.96 -39.73
CA GLU A 84 66.34 38.51 -39.47
C GLU A 84 67.39 39.46 -40.06
N ARG A 85 67.07 40.07 -41.20
CA ARG A 85 67.99 40.97 -41.93
C ARG A 85 67.93 42.42 -41.47
N PHE A 86 66.81 42.85 -40.89
CA PHE A 86 66.55 44.23 -40.49
C PHE A 86 66.36 44.38 -38.97
N GLY A 87 67.46 44.30 -38.22
CA GLY A 87 67.44 44.29 -36.74
C GLY A 87 66.70 45.46 -36.08
N ARG A 88 66.78 46.69 -36.63
CA ARG A 88 66.07 47.86 -36.06
C ARG A 88 64.54 47.82 -36.17
N ARG A 89 63.99 47.06 -37.13
CA ARG A 89 62.54 46.92 -37.36
C ARG A 89 62.09 45.46 -37.23
N ARG A 90 62.86 44.65 -36.50
CA ARG A 90 62.60 43.21 -36.34
C ARG A 90 61.17 42.94 -35.86
N SER A 91 60.71 43.66 -34.84
CA SER A 91 59.35 43.52 -34.29
C SER A 91 58.25 43.86 -35.31
N ASP A 92 58.41 44.93 -36.11
CA ASP A 92 57.45 45.30 -37.17
C ASP A 92 57.28 44.17 -38.20
N TYR A 93 58.39 43.56 -38.63
CA TYR A 93 58.37 42.47 -39.61
C TYR A 93 57.88 41.15 -39.02
N LEU A 94 58.18 40.86 -37.75
CA LEU A 94 57.60 39.71 -37.05
C LEU A 94 56.08 39.87 -36.90
N ARG A 95 55.58 41.07 -36.59
CA ARG A 95 54.15 41.36 -36.58
C ARG A 95 53.49 41.11 -37.93
N LEU A 96 54.11 41.60 -39.01
CA LEU A 96 53.60 41.38 -40.37
C LEU A 96 53.64 39.91 -40.77
N SER A 97 54.70 39.20 -40.41
CA SER A 97 54.82 37.74 -40.59
C SER A 97 53.70 37.01 -39.87
N ALA A 98 53.48 37.33 -38.59
CA ALA A 98 52.45 36.71 -37.76
C ALA A 98 51.03 37.01 -38.29
N ASN A 99 50.75 38.26 -38.72
CA ASN A 99 49.48 38.62 -39.36
C ASN A 99 49.22 37.81 -40.65
N CYS A 100 50.27 37.58 -41.46
CA CYS A 100 50.16 36.75 -42.65
C CYS A 100 49.92 35.28 -42.28
N SER A 101 50.62 34.73 -41.28
CA SER A 101 50.38 33.37 -40.78
C SER A 101 48.97 33.18 -40.21
N TYR A 102 48.48 34.16 -39.44
CA TYR A 102 47.12 34.16 -38.91
C TYR A 102 46.08 34.13 -40.04
N ARG A 103 46.25 34.97 -41.06
CA ARG A 103 45.38 34.99 -42.26
C ARG A 103 45.49 33.73 -43.13
N ALA A 104 46.59 32.98 -43.03
CA ALA A 104 46.72 31.66 -43.64
C ALA A 104 46.01 30.55 -42.83
N GLY A 105 45.50 30.86 -41.63
CA GLY A 105 44.93 29.89 -40.70
C GLY A 105 45.99 29.03 -39.99
N ASP A 106 47.26 29.44 -39.99
CA ASP A 106 48.35 28.77 -39.26
C ASP A 106 48.55 29.47 -37.91
N ILE A 107 47.55 29.35 -37.04
CA ILE A 107 47.43 30.12 -35.79
C ILE A 107 48.58 29.83 -34.82
N GLU A 108 49.08 28.59 -34.76
CA GLU A 108 50.21 28.21 -33.90
C GLU A 108 51.49 28.97 -34.27
N VAL A 109 51.82 28.97 -35.56
CA VAL A 109 52.98 29.73 -36.08
C VAL A 109 52.79 31.23 -35.88
N ALA A 110 51.56 31.72 -35.99
CA ALA A 110 51.25 33.12 -35.71
C ALA A 110 51.49 33.46 -34.23
N ALA A 111 50.99 32.64 -33.30
CA ALA A 111 51.14 32.83 -31.85
C ALA A 111 52.62 32.91 -31.44
N GLU A 112 53.42 31.93 -31.87
CA GLU A 112 54.86 31.90 -31.56
C GLU A 112 55.61 33.09 -32.17
N THR A 113 55.23 33.51 -33.37
CA THR A 113 55.86 34.66 -34.05
C THR A 113 55.45 35.99 -33.39
N TYR A 114 54.22 36.12 -32.88
CA TYR A 114 53.80 37.27 -32.09
C TYR A 114 54.54 37.33 -30.76
N GLU A 115 54.72 36.19 -30.07
CA GLU A 115 55.48 36.09 -28.82
C GLU A 115 56.95 36.47 -29.02
N GLU A 116 57.61 35.91 -30.06
CA GLU A 116 58.97 36.26 -30.45
C GLU A 116 59.11 37.76 -30.81
N GLY A 117 58.06 38.34 -31.40
CA GLY A 117 57.99 39.75 -31.75
C GLY A 117 57.72 40.70 -30.58
N GLY A 118 57.47 40.17 -29.37
CA GLY A 118 57.10 40.94 -28.18
C GLY A 118 55.68 41.52 -28.22
N ILE A 119 54.81 40.98 -29.10
CA ILE A 119 53.43 41.43 -29.30
C ILE A 119 52.52 40.49 -28.51
N PHE A 120 52.62 40.58 -27.18
CA PHE A 120 52.01 39.61 -26.28
C PHE A 120 50.48 39.60 -26.34
N ASP A 121 49.83 40.74 -26.55
CA ASP A 121 48.37 40.85 -26.68
C ASP A 121 47.82 39.97 -27.83
N ASP A 122 48.43 40.04 -29.02
CA ASP A 122 48.01 39.22 -30.18
C ASP A 122 48.40 37.74 -29.99
N ALA A 123 49.53 37.47 -29.33
CA ALA A 123 49.99 36.11 -29.04
C ALA A 123 49.02 35.35 -28.11
N VAL A 124 48.55 35.99 -27.04
CA VAL A 124 47.64 35.35 -26.07
C VAL A 124 46.24 35.12 -26.65
N VAL A 125 45.79 35.95 -27.60
CA VAL A 125 44.55 35.70 -28.36
C VAL A 125 44.71 34.43 -29.20
N CYS A 126 45.81 34.29 -29.92
CA CYS A 126 46.08 33.08 -30.71
C CYS A 126 46.22 31.83 -29.82
N TYR A 127 46.90 31.93 -28.67
CA TYR A 127 47.00 30.81 -27.73
C TYR A 127 45.65 30.41 -27.11
N ARG A 128 44.77 31.38 -26.88
CA ARG A 128 43.38 31.10 -26.46
C ARG A 128 42.62 30.35 -27.54
N GLU A 129 42.69 30.78 -28.80
CA GLU A 129 42.05 30.11 -29.95
C GLU A 129 42.54 28.67 -30.13
N LEU A 130 43.80 28.40 -29.77
CA LEU A 130 44.41 27.06 -29.81
C LEU A 130 44.18 26.23 -28.54
N ARG A 131 43.40 26.74 -27.57
CA ARG A 131 43.19 26.08 -26.26
C ARG A 131 44.49 25.87 -25.46
N MET A 132 45.54 26.62 -25.76
CA MET A 132 46.84 26.58 -25.08
C MET A 132 46.87 27.54 -23.87
N PHE A 133 45.93 27.33 -22.94
CA PHE A 133 45.77 28.20 -21.77
C PHE A 133 46.98 28.20 -20.83
N ASP A 134 47.76 27.12 -20.81
CA ASP A 134 48.99 27.03 -20.01
C ASP A 134 49.97 28.16 -20.42
N LYS A 135 50.24 28.33 -21.72
CA LYS A 135 51.08 29.42 -22.25
C LYS A 135 50.43 30.79 -22.12
N ALA A 136 49.13 30.89 -22.39
CA ALA A 136 48.42 32.17 -22.31
C ALA A 136 48.43 32.75 -20.88
N VAL A 137 48.21 31.91 -19.87
CA VAL A 137 48.23 32.31 -18.46
C VAL A 137 49.63 32.66 -17.98
N GLU A 138 50.67 31.96 -18.45
CA GLU A 138 52.07 32.29 -18.15
C GLU A 138 52.42 33.71 -18.61
N ILE A 139 52.13 34.05 -19.87
CA ILE A 139 52.40 35.38 -20.43
C ILE A 139 51.61 36.47 -19.70
N VAL A 140 50.36 36.18 -19.31
CA VAL A 140 49.52 37.11 -18.54
C VAL A 140 50.08 37.34 -17.13
N LYS A 141 50.48 36.27 -16.42
CA LYS A 141 51.02 36.37 -15.05
C LYS A 141 52.37 37.07 -14.99
N ASP A 142 53.17 36.98 -16.06
CA ASP A 142 54.43 37.72 -16.22
C ASP A 142 54.25 39.24 -16.39
N GLY A 143 53.01 39.75 -16.48
CA GLY A 143 52.72 41.19 -16.63
C GLY A 143 53.10 41.75 -18.00
N LYS A 144 53.26 40.88 -19.01
CA LYS A 144 53.70 41.25 -20.37
C LYS A 144 52.56 41.78 -21.26
N VAL A 145 51.32 41.48 -20.91
CA VAL A 145 50.10 41.92 -21.60
C VAL A 145 49.69 43.31 -21.08
N LYS A 146 49.44 44.26 -21.98
CA LYS A 146 49.14 45.65 -21.60
C LYS A 146 47.66 45.90 -21.36
N SER A 147 46.80 45.17 -22.08
CA SER A 147 45.36 45.33 -22.01
C SER A 147 44.76 44.61 -20.79
N THR A 148 44.30 45.38 -19.79
CA THR A 148 43.65 44.84 -18.59
C THR A 148 42.39 44.04 -18.93
N SER A 149 41.58 44.51 -19.89
CA SER A 149 40.36 43.79 -20.30
C SER A 149 40.65 42.46 -20.98
N LEU A 150 41.80 42.33 -21.66
CA LEU A 150 42.24 41.08 -22.27
C LEU A 150 42.75 40.09 -21.22
N VAL A 151 43.49 40.59 -20.22
CA VAL A 151 43.94 39.80 -19.05
C VAL A 151 42.73 39.18 -18.34
N ASP A 152 41.72 39.99 -18.01
CA ASP A 152 40.51 39.50 -17.34
C ASP A 152 39.77 38.45 -18.18
N SER A 153 39.67 38.68 -19.49
CA SER A 153 39.05 37.75 -20.43
C SER A 153 39.76 36.39 -20.47
N ILE A 154 41.09 36.39 -20.54
CA ILE A 154 41.88 35.15 -20.58
C ILE A 154 41.78 34.39 -19.26
N ILE A 155 41.94 35.09 -18.12
CA ILE A 155 41.86 34.48 -16.80
C ILE A 155 40.46 33.88 -16.55
N ARG A 156 39.39 34.59 -16.94
CA ARG A 156 38.02 34.10 -16.83
C ARG A 156 37.82 32.78 -17.57
N VAL A 157 38.23 32.69 -18.83
CA VAL A 157 38.07 31.46 -19.64
C VAL A 157 39.02 30.35 -19.17
N ALA A 158 40.24 30.70 -18.76
CA ALA A 158 41.21 29.74 -18.23
C ALA A 158 40.71 29.05 -16.94
N ARG A 159 40.05 29.79 -16.04
CA ARG A 159 39.43 29.22 -14.82
C ARG A 159 38.42 28.12 -15.17
N LEU A 160 37.51 28.41 -16.11
CA LEU A 160 36.52 27.43 -16.56
C LEU A 160 37.19 26.24 -17.28
N PHE A 161 38.18 26.50 -18.14
CA PHE A 161 38.94 25.45 -18.81
C PHE A 161 39.59 24.46 -17.84
N TYR A 162 40.33 24.94 -16.83
CA TYR A 162 41.00 24.05 -15.89
C TYR A 162 40.01 23.22 -15.07
N PHE A 163 38.93 23.81 -14.56
CA PHE A 163 37.95 23.06 -13.75
C PHE A 163 37.04 22.15 -14.58
N SER A 164 36.74 22.50 -15.83
CA SER A 164 36.04 21.59 -16.76
C SER A 164 36.88 20.37 -17.12
N GLU A 165 38.19 20.53 -17.30
CA GLU A 165 39.11 19.39 -17.44
C GLU A 165 39.14 18.50 -16.18
N VAL A 166 39.05 19.09 -14.98
CA VAL A 166 38.91 18.29 -13.74
C VAL A 166 37.63 17.45 -13.75
N GLN A 167 36.52 18.00 -14.25
CA GLN A 167 35.25 17.28 -14.34
C GLN A 167 35.27 16.13 -15.36
N SER A 168 35.98 16.30 -16.47
CA SER A 168 36.03 15.31 -17.54
C SER A 168 37.05 14.19 -17.29
N LEU A 169 38.11 14.45 -16.51
CA LEU A 169 39.14 13.49 -16.22
C LEU A 169 38.73 12.47 -15.13
N PRO A 170 39.05 11.17 -15.32
CA PRO A 170 38.77 10.17 -14.31
C PRO A 170 39.58 10.42 -13.02
N PRO A 171 39.08 10.01 -11.84
CA PRO A 171 39.74 10.27 -10.55
C PRO A 171 41.18 9.72 -10.46
N SER A 172 41.49 8.69 -11.23
CA SER A 172 42.82 8.05 -11.30
C SER A 172 43.82 8.78 -12.21
N ASP A 173 43.40 9.77 -12.99
CA ASP A 173 44.30 10.48 -13.91
C ASP A 173 45.15 11.52 -13.14
N PRO A 174 46.49 11.41 -13.16
CA PRO A 174 47.36 12.34 -12.45
C PRO A 174 47.23 13.79 -12.95
N ARG A 175 46.77 14.00 -14.19
CA ARG A 175 46.55 15.35 -14.74
C ARG A 175 45.44 16.10 -14.03
N ARG A 176 44.48 15.39 -13.41
CA ARG A 176 43.36 16.00 -12.68
C ARG A 176 43.85 16.87 -11.53
N ALA A 177 44.78 16.36 -10.72
CA ALA A 177 45.38 17.12 -9.61
C ALA A 177 46.18 18.35 -10.11
N VAL A 178 46.86 18.21 -11.26
CA VAL A 178 47.60 19.32 -11.88
C VAL A 178 46.65 20.41 -12.36
N ARG A 179 45.58 20.04 -13.08
CA ARG A 179 44.57 20.98 -13.57
C ARG A 179 43.84 21.70 -12.44
N LEU A 180 43.49 20.96 -11.37
CA LEU A 180 42.93 21.54 -10.15
C LEU A 180 43.85 22.62 -9.57
N ALA A 181 45.13 22.30 -9.38
CA ALA A 181 46.11 23.26 -8.85
C ALA A 181 46.30 24.47 -9.76
N GLN A 182 46.31 24.29 -11.09
CA GLN A 182 46.39 25.38 -12.06
C GLN A 182 45.17 26.31 -11.97
N GLY A 183 43.95 25.75 -11.88
CA GLY A 183 42.70 26.50 -11.71
C GLY A 183 42.64 27.27 -10.40
N THR A 184 42.94 26.62 -9.27
CA THR A 184 42.89 27.25 -7.93
C THR A 184 43.91 28.39 -7.80
N ARG A 185 45.08 28.30 -8.43
CA ARG A 185 46.10 29.38 -8.48
C ARG A 185 45.67 30.63 -9.26
N LEU A 186 44.50 30.61 -9.90
CA LEU A 186 43.94 31.80 -10.55
C LEU A 186 43.04 32.60 -9.61
N PHE A 187 42.80 32.15 -8.38
CA PHE A 187 42.01 32.85 -7.36
C PHE A 187 42.92 33.35 -6.24
N GLU A 188 42.48 34.38 -5.51
CA GLU A 188 43.25 34.90 -4.36
C GLU A 188 43.10 34.00 -3.15
N THR A 189 41.91 33.44 -2.97
CA THR A 189 41.58 32.55 -1.84
C THR A 189 40.90 31.26 -2.31
N SER A 190 40.96 30.24 -1.45
CA SER A 190 40.25 28.98 -1.69
C SER A 190 38.72 29.14 -1.63
N GLU A 191 38.21 30.10 -0.84
CA GLU A 191 36.77 30.37 -0.75
C GLU A 191 36.22 30.95 -2.07
N GLU A 192 36.96 31.86 -2.72
CA GLU A 192 36.59 32.36 -4.05
C GLU A 192 36.53 31.23 -5.08
N ALA A 193 37.46 30.28 -5.02
CA ALA A 193 37.45 29.12 -5.91
C ALA A 193 36.26 28.19 -5.65
N LEU A 194 35.87 28.00 -4.38
CA LEU A 194 34.70 27.23 -3.98
C LEU A 194 33.39 27.91 -4.41
N GLU A 195 33.26 29.21 -4.18
CA GLU A 195 32.12 30.01 -4.64
C GLU A 195 32.01 29.96 -6.17
N TYR A 196 33.13 30.15 -6.88
CA TYR A 196 33.17 30.04 -8.33
C TYR A 196 32.71 28.66 -8.83
N ALA A 197 33.16 27.59 -8.17
CA ALA A 197 32.77 26.23 -8.52
C ALA A 197 31.29 25.96 -8.23
N GLU A 198 30.75 26.46 -7.12
CA GLU A 198 29.34 26.36 -6.78
C GLU A 198 28.45 27.14 -7.76
N GLU A 199 28.82 28.36 -8.13
CA GLU A 199 28.09 29.19 -9.09
C GLU A 199 28.00 28.61 -10.50
N ARG A 200 28.87 27.64 -10.83
CA ARG A 200 28.94 26.97 -12.13
C ARG A 200 28.64 25.48 -12.05
N ASP A 201 28.26 24.99 -10.87
CA ASP A 201 28.00 23.59 -10.57
C ASP A 201 29.13 22.64 -11.01
N LEU A 202 30.35 23.05 -10.69
CA LEU A 202 31.56 22.28 -10.90
C LEU A 202 31.76 21.34 -9.71
N ASP A 203 30.78 20.47 -9.43
CA ASP A 203 30.66 19.71 -8.17
C ASP A 203 31.87 18.80 -7.92
N ILE A 204 32.43 18.22 -8.98
CA ILE A 204 33.65 17.39 -8.90
C ILE A 204 34.85 18.25 -8.51
N ALA A 205 35.03 19.40 -9.16
CA ALA A 205 36.12 20.32 -8.84
C ALA A 205 35.95 20.91 -7.43
N ARG A 206 34.73 21.27 -7.04
CA ARG A 206 34.41 21.73 -5.68
C ARG A 206 34.76 20.67 -4.63
N GLY A 207 34.37 19.41 -4.86
CA GLY A 207 34.74 18.28 -3.99
C GLY A 207 36.26 18.12 -3.88
N ASP A 208 36.99 18.16 -4.99
CA ASP A 208 38.44 18.05 -4.99
C ASP A 208 39.14 19.23 -4.30
N ILE A 209 38.64 20.46 -4.45
CA ILE A 209 39.13 21.64 -3.72
C ILE A 209 38.96 21.41 -2.22
N LEU A 210 37.76 20.98 -1.77
CA LEU A 210 37.49 20.69 -0.36
C LEU A 210 38.45 19.62 0.19
N VAL A 211 38.69 18.55 -0.57
CA VAL A 211 39.64 17.48 -0.19
C VAL A 211 41.08 18.01 -0.10
N ALA A 212 41.51 18.84 -1.05
CA ALA A 212 42.84 19.44 -1.06
C ALA A 212 43.07 20.36 0.16
N HIS A 213 42.01 21.00 0.67
CA HIS A 213 42.02 21.83 1.87
C HIS A 213 41.67 21.07 3.16
N LEU A 214 41.63 19.73 3.13
CA LEU A 214 41.32 18.86 4.28
C LEU A 214 39.91 19.06 4.88
N ARG A 215 38.98 19.67 4.15
CA ARG A 215 37.56 19.81 4.52
C ARG A 215 36.78 18.56 4.10
N LEU A 216 37.18 17.41 4.65
CA LEU A 216 36.72 16.08 4.21
C LEU A 216 35.23 15.84 4.46
N SER A 217 34.69 16.25 5.61
CA SER A 217 33.25 16.15 5.92
C SER A 217 32.38 16.91 4.92
N GLU A 218 32.77 18.13 4.54
CA GLU A 218 32.01 18.93 3.56
C GLU A 218 32.09 18.33 2.15
N ALA A 219 33.25 17.80 1.77
CA ALA A 219 33.39 17.06 0.52
C ALA A 219 32.49 15.82 0.52
N ALA A 220 32.46 15.07 1.63
CA ALA A 220 31.64 13.88 1.76
C ALA A 220 30.14 14.18 1.65
N GLU A 221 29.64 15.24 2.31
CA GLU A 221 28.24 15.66 2.17
C GLU A 221 27.90 16.12 0.74
N LEU A 222 28.82 16.79 0.05
CA LEU A 222 28.63 17.14 -1.38
C LEU A 222 28.54 15.88 -2.27
N HIS A 223 29.40 14.88 -2.03
CA HIS A 223 29.32 13.61 -2.75
C HIS A 223 28.02 12.86 -2.45
N TRP A 224 27.54 12.92 -1.20
CA TRP A 224 26.28 12.33 -0.78
C TRP A 224 25.08 12.99 -1.47
N SER A 225 25.01 14.33 -1.47
CA SER A 225 23.92 15.08 -2.12
C SER A 225 23.85 14.85 -3.62
N GLU A 226 24.99 14.59 -4.26
CA GLU A 226 25.12 14.31 -5.69
C GLU A 226 24.92 12.83 -6.06
N GLY A 227 24.50 11.97 -5.12
CA GLY A 227 24.23 10.55 -5.40
C GLY A 227 25.48 9.70 -5.65
N ARG A 228 26.63 10.09 -5.07
CA ARG A 228 27.89 9.33 -5.08
C ARG A 228 28.20 8.80 -3.67
N PRO A 229 27.42 7.80 -3.18
CA PRO A 229 27.46 7.40 -1.77
C PRO A 229 28.77 6.71 -1.38
N MET A 230 29.42 5.98 -2.28
CA MET A 230 30.66 5.27 -1.97
C MET A 230 31.82 6.24 -1.71
N GLU A 231 31.94 7.27 -2.55
CA GLU A 231 32.92 8.33 -2.40
C GLU A 231 32.69 9.14 -1.11
N ALA A 232 31.42 9.41 -0.78
CA ALA A 232 31.06 10.06 0.48
C ALA A 232 31.49 9.23 1.71
N ILE A 233 31.15 7.94 1.72
CA ILE A 233 31.50 7.02 2.82
C ILE A 233 33.03 6.91 2.95
N ASP A 234 33.76 6.74 1.85
CA ASP A 234 35.22 6.65 1.88
C ASP A 234 35.85 7.94 2.46
N LEU A 235 35.30 9.12 2.14
CA LEU A 235 35.77 10.41 2.67
C LEU A 235 35.49 10.58 4.17
N PHE A 236 34.28 10.24 4.64
CA PHE A 236 33.96 10.26 6.07
C PHE A 236 34.88 9.29 6.86
N LEU A 237 35.11 8.09 6.35
CA LEU A 237 36.00 7.12 6.99
C LEU A 237 37.46 7.56 6.99
N LYS A 238 37.90 8.29 5.96
CA LYS A 238 39.26 8.85 5.87
C LYS A 238 39.53 9.96 6.89
N GLU A 239 38.52 10.77 7.22
CA GLU A 239 38.64 11.78 8.27
C GLU A 239 38.75 11.15 9.66
N GLY A 240 37.98 10.08 9.92
CA GLY A 240 38.14 9.23 11.09
C GLY A 240 37.72 9.85 12.43
N SER A 241 37.10 11.04 12.43
CA SER A 241 36.51 11.62 13.64
C SER A 241 35.29 10.80 14.11
N SER A 242 34.96 10.83 15.40
CA SER A 242 33.82 10.05 15.92
C SER A 242 32.49 10.46 15.27
N GLU A 243 32.34 11.73 14.92
CA GLU A 243 31.14 12.27 14.25
C GLU A 243 31.10 11.82 12.78
N SER A 244 32.24 11.89 12.09
CA SER A 244 32.38 11.48 10.68
C SER A 244 32.17 9.96 10.50
N VAL A 245 32.73 9.13 11.39
CA VAL A 245 32.45 7.68 11.42
C VAL A 245 30.98 7.40 11.75
N GLY A 246 30.37 8.18 12.64
CA GLY A 246 28.94 8.12 12.93
C GLY A 246 28.10 8.39 11.69
N ARG A 247 28.43 9.45 10.93
CA ARG A 247 27.76 9.80 9.68
C ARG A 247 27.95 8.75 8.59
N ALA A 248 29.18 8.23 8.42
CA ALA A 248 29.46 7.10 7.53
C ALA A 248 28.59 5.87 7.86
N SER A 249 28.44 5.56 9.15
CA SER A 249 27.62 4.44 9.61
C SER A 249 26.15 4.60 9.19
N GLN A 250 25.61 5.83 9.30
CA GLN A 250 24.26 6.15 8.86
C GLN A 250 24.11 6.04 7.34
N CYS A 251 25.05 6.60 6.58
CA CYS A 251 25.06 6.53 5.12
C CYS A 251 25.10 5.07 4.61
N ILE A 252 25.90 4.20 5.24
CA ILE A 252 25.95 2.77 4.91
C ILE A 252 24.58 2.12 5.11
N ILE A 253 23.93 2.35 6.25
CA ILE A 253 22.61 1.78 6.53
C ILE A 253 21.55 2.32 5.56
N GLU A 254 21.54 3.62 5.29
CA GLU A 254 20.62 4.25 4.34
C GLU A 254 20.75 3.65 2.93
N GLU A 255 21.97 3.41 2.44
CA GLU A 255 22.21 2.75 1.16
C GLU A 255 21.83 1.27 1.16
N LEU A 256 22.10 0.54 2.25
CA LEU A 256 21.67 -0.86 2.38
C LEU A 256 20.15 -0.99 2.34
N TRP A 257 19.40 -0.06 2.93
CA TRP A 257 17.95 -0.02 2.83
C TRP A 257 17.45 0.15 1.38
N GLN A 258 18.16 0.92 0.54
CA GLN A 258 17.79 1.08 -0.86
C GLN A 258 18.00 -0.20 -1.67
N ARG A 259 19.01 -1.00 -1.31
CA ARG A 259 19.45 -2.19 -2.08
C ARG A 259 18.83 -3.49 -1.57
N ILE A 260 18.62 -3.61 -0.26
CA ILE A 260 18.03 -4.78 0.41
C ILE A 260 16.61 -4.44 0.87
N SER A 261 15.80 -4.02 -0.10
CA SER A 261 14.42 -3.57 0.13
C SER A 261 13.41 -4.72 0.08
N PHE A 262 12.15 -4.41 0.40
CA PHE A 262 11.04 -5.35 0.47
C PHE A 262 10.93 -6.21 -0.80
N ALA A 263 10.78 -7.52 -0.65
CA ALA A 263 10.59 -8.50 -1.73
C ALA A 263 11.64 -8.48 -2.88
N VAL A 264 12.84 -7.93 -2.64
CA VAL A 264 13.95 -8.02 -3.60
C VAL A 264 14.58 -9.41 -3.56
N ARG A 265 14.85 -9.99 -4.74
CA ARG A 265 15.47 -11.32 -4.85
C ARG A 265 16.89 -11.30 -4.30
N ARG A 266 17.15 -12.20 -3.35
CA ARG A 266 18.49 -12.43 -2.79
C ARG A 266 19.58 -12.61 -3.85
N ASP A 267 19.34 -13.39 -4.90
CA ASP A 267 20.34 -13.65 -5.94
C ASP A 267 20.80 -12.36 -6.63
N ALA A 268 19.89 -11.41 -6.84
CA ALA A 268 20.18 -10.13 -7.46
C ALA A 268 21.04 -9.25 -6.53
N VAL A 269 20.75 -9.29 -5.23
CA VAL A 269 21.52 -8.55 -4.22
C VAL A 269 22.92 -9.13 -4.04
N CYS A 270 23.06 -10.46 -4.00
CA CYS A 270 24.37 -11.12 -3.88
C CYS A 270 25.28 -10.89 -5.10
N ALA A 271 24.71 -10.59 -6.26
CA ALA A 271 25.48 -10.25 -7.47
C ALA A 271 25.99 -8.80 -7.47
N ASP A 272 25.46 -7.93 -6.59
CA ASP A 272 25.84 -6.52 -6.53
C ASP A 272 27.09 -6.30 -5.67
N ALA A 273 28.22 -6.02 -6.33
CA ALA A 273 29.50 -5.77 -5.68
C ALA A 273 29.46 -4.57 -4.71
N ILE A 274 28.60 -3.57 -4.97
CA ILE A 274 28.47 -2.40 -4.10
C ILE A 274 27.84 -2.81 -2.77
N THR A 275 26.75 -3.58 -2.80
CA THR A 275 26.12 -4.12 -1.58
C THR A 275 27.11 -4.91 -0.73
N LEU A 276 27.89 -5.81 -1.35
CA LEU A 276 28.90 -6.59 -0.62
C LEU A 276 29.99 -5.72 0.01
N ARG A 277 30.43 -4.66 -0.70
CA ARG A 277 31.39 -3.70 -0.15
C ARG A 277 30.81 -2.91 1.03
N LEU A 278 29.56 -2.46 0.95
CA LEU A 278 28.87 -1.75 2.03
C LEU A 278 28.76 -2.61 3.31
N LEU A 279 28.43 -3.89 3.17
CA LEU A 279 28.40 -4.83 4.29
C LEU A 279 29.78 -5.02 4.92
N GLY A 280 30.82 -5.17 4.10
CA GLY A 280 32.20 -5.27 4.58
C GLY A 280 32.67 -4.03 5.33
N LEU A 281 32.34 -2.83 4.83
CA LEU A 281 32.62 -1.57 5.51
C LEU A 281 31.83 -1.44 6.82
N GLY A 282 30.56 -1.82 6.84
CA GLY A 282 29.74 -1.80 8.05
C GLY A 282 30.31 -2.69 9.17
N GLN A 283 30.92 -3.83 8.82
CA GLN A 283 31.53 -4.75 9.78
C GLN A 283 32.87 -4.25 10.34
N SER A 284 33.59 -3.39 9.61
CA SER A 284 34.90 -2.87 10.04
C SER A 284 34.81 -1.65 10.95
N ILE A 285 33.65 -0.98 11.01
CA ILE A 285 33.44 0.24 11.78
C ILE A 285 32.66 0.00 13.07
N LYS A 286 32.90 0.85 14.07
CA LYS A 286 32.14 0.84 15.32
C LYS A 286 30.80 1.55 15.11
N MET A 287 29.71 0.80 15.07
CA MET A 287 28.34 1.34 14.94
C MET A 287 27.65 1.49 16.30
N ASP A 288 26.62 2.33 16.34
CA ASP A 288 25.68 2.36 17.45
C ASP A 288 24.82 1.08 17.48
N GLU A 289 24.11 0.85 18.58
CA GLU A 289 23.35 -0.38 18.77
C GLU A 289 22.24 -0.56 17.72
N LYS A 290 21.62 0.54 17.29
CA LYS A 290 20.55 0.54 16.29
C LYS A 290 21.08 0.12 14.92
N ASN A 291 22.12 0.79 14.40
CA ASN A 291 22.69 0.47 13.10
C ASN A 291 23.35 -0.91 13.11
N ARG A 292 23.94 -1.33 14.24
CA ARG A 292 24.50 -2.69 14.40
C ARG A 292 23.43 -3.77 14.28
N LYS A 293 22.25 -3.58 14.88
CA LYS A 293 21.11 -4.50 14.73
C LYS A 293 20.61 -4.55 13.29
N GLU A 294 20.44 -3.41 12.63
CA GLU A 294 20.03 -3.35 11.22
C GLU A 294 21.07 -4.00 10.28
N LEU A 295 22.37 -3.78 10.52
CA LEU A 295 23.44 -4.46 9.78
C LEU A 295 23.42 -5.98 9.99
N ALA A 296 23.16 -6.46 11.21
CA ALA A 296 23.05 -7.90 11.49
C ALA A 296 21.85 -8.53 10.77
N MET A 297 20.72 -7.82 10.68
CA MET A 297 19.56 -8.22 9.89
C MET A 297 19.93 -8.37 8.41
N PHE A 298 20.57 -7.37 7.80
CA PHE A 298 20.98 -7.43 6.39
C PHE A 298 21.95 -8.58 6.09
N ASN A 299 22.94 -8.78 6.96
CA ASN A 299 23.84 -9.95 6.86
C ASN A 299 23.06 -11.26 6.96
N SER A 300 22.00 -11.31 7.77
CA SER A 300 21.19 -12.50 7.94
C SER A 300 20.41 -12.85 6.68
N ILE A 301 19.76 -11.86 6.07
CA ILE A 301 18.99 -12.01 4.81
C ILE A 301 19.88 -12.58 3.69
N LEU A 302 21.14 -12.17 3.64
CA LEU A 302 22.10 -12.56 2.59
C LEU A 302 22.90 -13.82 2.91
N SER A 303 22.81 -14.36 4.14
CA SER A 303 23.53 -15.57 4.54
C SER A 303 22.74 -16.84 4.25
N THR A 304 23.38 -17.88 3.70
CA THR A 304 22.73 -19.19 3.44
C THR A 304 22.72 -20.08 4.68
N SER A 305 23.55 -19.75 5.67
CA SER A 305 23.77 -20.58 6.86
C SER A 305 22.78 -20.31 7.99
N ILE A 306 22.03 -19.21 7.92
CA ILE A 306 21.11 -18.80 8.99
C ILE A 306 19.74 -19.47 8.76
N PRO A 307 19.18 -20.14 9.78
CA PRO A 307 17.87 -20.77 9.66
C PRO A 307 16.78 -19.70 9.52
N VAL A 308 15.74 -20.02 8.75
CA VAL A 308 14.60 -19.11 8.49
C VAL A 308 13.95 -18.63 9.81
N THR A 309 13.96 -19.46 10.86
CA THR A 309 13.43 -19.12 12.19
C THR A 309 14.12 -17.91 12.83
N ALA A 310 15.37 -17.61 12.48
CA ALA A 310 16.08 -16.44 12.99
C ALA A 310 15.41 -15.13 12.55
N TYR A 311 14.79 -15.09 11.36
CA TYR A 311 14.05 -13.91 10.90
C TYR A 311 12.83 -13.61 11.79
N CYS A 312 12.15 -14.66 12.27
CA CYS A 312 11.01 -14.51 13.19
C CYS A 312 11.45 -13.87 14.52
N GLU A 313 12.56 -14.35 15.09
CA GLU A 313 13.12 -13.82 16.34
C GLU A 313 13.60 -12.37 16.17
N GLN A 314 14.33 -12.07 15.08
CA GLN A 314 14.77 -10.72 14.76
C GLN A 314 13.57 -9.78 14.54
N GLY A 315 12.55 -10.21 13.80
CA GLY A 315 11.34 -9.42 13.57
C GLY A 315 10.59 -9.08 14.85
N ARG A 316 10.46 -10.04 15.78
CA ARG A 316 9.88 -9.79 17.12
C ARG A 316 10.73 -8.83 17.94
N SER A 317 12.06 -8.93 17.88
CA SER A 317 12.96 -7.98 18.55
C SER A 317 12.78 -6.55 18.02
N PHE A 318 12.70 -6.38 16.70
CA PHE A 318 12.51 -5.05 16.10
C PHE A 318 11.14 -4.44 16.39
N LEU A 319 10.10 -5.28 16.53
CA LEU A 319 8.78 -4.83 17.00
C LEU A 319 8.85 -4.24 18.41
N LEU A 320 9.58 -4.87 19.33
CA LEU A 320 9.79 -4.37 20.69
C LEU A 320 10.57 -3.04 20.67
N ASP A 321 11.54 -2.91 19.77
CA ASP A 321 12.33 -1.69 19.55
C ASP A 321 11.56 -0.59 18.77
N GLN A 322 10.29 -0.81 18.41
CA GLN A 322 9.45 0.07 17.57
C GLN A 322 10.02 0.37 16.17
N ASN A 323 10.93 -0.48 15.67
CA ASN A 323 11.46 -0.37 14.31
C ASN A 323 10.61 -1.19 13.33
N LEU A 324 9.47 -0.61 12.93
CA LEU A 324 8.49 -1.29 12.08
C LEU A 324 9.05 -1.70 10.72
N ALA A 325 9.93 -0.89 10.11
CA ALA A 325 10.52 -1.21 8.81
C ALA A 325 11.36 -2.49 8.88
N ALA A 326 12.26 -2.60 9.87
CA ALA A 326 13.08 -3.79 10.07
C ALA A 326 12.24 -5.02 10.42
N ALA A 327 11.21 -4.86 11.27
CA ALA A 327 10.30 -5.96 11.61
C ALA A 327 9.56 -6.51 10.38
N ILE A 328 8.98 -5.62 9.56
CA ILE A 328 8.26 -5.99 8.34
C ILE A 328 9.20 -6.69 7.35
N LEU A 329 10.43 -6.19 7.17
CA LEU A 329 11.41 -6.82 6.27
C LEU A 329 11.82 -8.22 6.75
N CYS A 330 12.02 -8.42 8.05
CA CYS A 330 12.26 -9.74 8.63
C CYS A 330 11.10 -10.71 8.38
N PHE A 331 9.86 -10.28 8.64
CA PHE A 331 8.69 -11.13 8.41
C PHE A 331 8.45 -11.43 6.94
N GLU A 332 8.72 -10.49 6.04
CA GLU A 332 8.63 -10.74 4.61
C GLU A 332 9.60 -11.86 4.17
N ASN A 333 10.84 -11.83 4.66
CA ASN A 333 11.80 -12.90 4.38
C ASN A 333 11.39 -14.23 5.02
N TYR A 334 10.82 -14.21 6.24
CA TYR A 334 10.28 -15.39 6.92
C TYR A 334 9.14 -16.06 6.14
N PHE A 335 8.15 -15.28 5.68
CA PHE A 335 6.95 -15.77 5.01
C PHE A 335 7.13 -15.99 3.49
N SER A 336 8.29 -15.65 2.91
CA SER A 336 8.57 -15.85 1.48
C SER A 336 8.34 -17.28 0.98
N ALA A 337 8.57 -18.30 1.81
CA ALA A 337 8.46 -19.72 1.44
C ALA A 337 7.52 -20.55 2.34
N PHE A 338 6.98 -19.96 3.43
CA PHE A 338 6.12 -20.64 4.42
C PHE A 338 6.66 -22.01 4.87
N THR A 339 7.97 -22.11 5.13
CA THR A 339 8.66 -23.40 5.38
C THR A 339 8.00 -24.24 6.47
N THR A 340 7.53 -23.60 7.54
CA THR A 340 6.78 -24.22 8.64
C THR A 340 5.50 -24.92 8.16
N LEU A 341 4.71 -24.28 7.28
CA LEU A 341 3.44 -24.82 6.79
C LEU A 341 3.59 -25.91 5.70
N GLN A 342 4.82 -26.17 5.23
CA GLN A 342 5.06 -27.24 4.25
C GLN A 342 4.95 -28.63 4.88
N ASP A 343 5.15 -28.77 6.20
CA ASP A 343 4.94 -30.04 6.91
C ASP A 343 3.44 -30.34 7.07
N ARG A 344 2.97 -31.37 6.37
CA ARG A 344 1.57 -31.82 6.44
C ARG A 344 1.16 -32.34 7.82
N ASN A 345 2.11 -32.73 8.68
CA ASN A 345 1.85 -33.27 10.02
C ASN A 345 2.21 -32.28 11.14
N ILE A 346 2.40 -31.00 10.82
CA ILE A 346 2.70 -29.95 11.78
C ILE A 346 1.70 -29.95 12.97
N PRO A 347 2.17 -29.83 14.22
CA PRO A 347 1.30 -29.73 15.38
C PRO A 347 0.38 -28.51 15.31
N LEU A 348 -0.87 -28.69 15.74
CA LEU A 348 -1.89 -27.64 15.68
C LEU A 348 -1.49 -26.33 16.38
N LYS A 349 -0.77 -26.41 17.51
CA LYS A 349 -0.27 -25.22 18.23
C LYS A 349 0.69 -24.39 17.38
N ALA A 350 1.60 -25.03 16.66
CA ALA A 350 2.56 -24.33 15.80
C ALA A 350 1.85 -23.64 14.62
N ILE A 351 0.79 -24.23 14.08
CA ILE A 351 -0.03 -23.58 13.04
C ILE A 351 -0.68 -22.30 13.58
N VAL A 352 -1.26 -22.37 14.79
CA VAL A 352 -1.91 -21.20 15.42
C VAL A 352 -0.91 -20.06 15.62
N GLU A 353 0.31 -20.36 16.09
CA GLU A 353 1.38 -19.37 16.27
C GLU A 353 1.86 -18.79 14.93
N GLU A 354 1.97 -19.62 13.90
CA GLU A 354 2.39 -19.21 12.55
C GLU A 354 1.37 -18.26 11.89
N LEU A 355 0.08 -18.61 11.94
CA LEU A 355 -1.00 -17.78 11.37
C LEU A 355 -1.22 -16.49 12.16
N GLU A 356 -1.03 -16.52 13.47
CA GLU A 356 -1.10 -15.31 14.32
C GLU A 356 0.01 -14.31 13.93
N LEU A 357 1.23 -14.79 13.75
CA LEU A 357 2.34 -13.98 13.29
C LEU A 357 2.12 -13.45 11.87
N PHE A 358 1.58 -14.27 10.96
CA PHE A 358 1.27 -13.85 9.60
C PHE A 358 0.19 -12.77 9.56
N LEU A 359 -0.86 -12.92 10.39
CA LEU A 359 -1.90 -11.90 10.53
C LEU A 359 -1.34 -10.59 11.10
N GLN A 360 -0.42 -10.66 12.07
CA GLN A 360 0.26 -9.49 12.61
C GLN A 360 1.08 -8.78 11.53
N TYR A 361 1.90 -9.52 10.78
CA TYR A 361 2.69 -9.00 9.66
C TYR A 361 1.83 -8.27 8.63
N ILE A 362 0.78 -8.91 8.11
CA ILE A 362 -0.12 -8.31 7.12
C ILE A 362 -0.80 -7.06 7.68
N THR A 363 -1.25 -7.11 8.94
CA THR A 363 -1.94 -6.00 9.58
C THR A 363 -1.02 -4.77 9.70
N LEU A 364 0.23 -4.97 10.10
CA LEU A 364 1.24 -3.91 10.18
C LEU A 364 1.53 -3.28 8.81
N LEU A 365 1.73 -4.09 7.78
CA LEU A 365 2.01 -3.57 6.44
C LEU A 365 0.79 -2.80 5.88
N ILE A 366 -0.42 -3.33 6.04
CA ILE A 366 -1.64 -2.67 5.57
C ILE A 366 -1.92 -1.37 6.34
N SER A 367 -1.62 -1.28 7.65
CA SER A 367 -1.79 -0.03 8.38
C SER A 367 -0.89 1.07 7.85
N GLU A 368 0.37 0.77 7.57
CA GLU A 368 1.31 1.72 6.96
C GLU A 368 0.84 2.16 5.56
N LEU A 369 0.37 1.23 4.73
CA LEU A 369 -0.18 1.54 3.41
C LEU A 369 -1.41 2.45 3.46
N LYS A 370 -2.28 2.28 4.46
CA LYS A 370 -3.48 3.10 4.66
C LYS A 370 -3.14 4.51 5.13
N ALA A 371 -2.09 4.67 5.93
CA ALA A 371 -1.60 5.97 6.37
C ALA A 371 -0.93 6.79 5.26
N PHE A 372 -0.58 6.17 4.12
CA PHE A 372 0.06 6.85 2.98
C PHE A 372 -0.94 7.54 2.03
N PRO A 373 -0.72 8.82 1.64
CA PRO A 373 0.47 9.65 1.89
C PRO A 373 0.41 10.47 3.20
N SER A 374 1.45 10.38 4.02
CA SER A 374 1.70 11.26 5.17
C SER A 374 3.11 11.87 5.04
N GLU A 375 3.31 13.07 5.56
CA GLU A 375 4.61 13.78 5.54
C GLU A 375 5.72 13.05 6.32
N SER A 376 5.37 12.03 7.11
CA SER A 376 6.25 11.35 8.08
C SER A 376 6.62 9.90 7.75
N ASN A 377 6.27 9.39 6.56
CA ASN A 377 6.32 7.95 6.26
C ASN A 377 7.74 7.37 5.99
N ASN A 378 8.61 7.43 7.00
CA ASN A 378 9.96 6.83 7.00
C ASN A 378 9.92 5.28 6.83
N VAL A 379 8.86 4.63 7.31
CA VAL A 379 8.74 3.17 7.23
C VAL A 379 8.62 2.69 5.79
N LEU A 380 7.68 3.26 5.03
CA LEU A 380 7.44 2.87 3.64
C LEU A 380 8.58 3.32 2.72
N SER A 381 9.17 4.50 2.96
CA SER A 381 10.31 4.98 2.16
C SER A 381 11.52 4.05 2.28
N LYS A 382 11.80 3.56 3.49
CA LYS A 382 12.83 2.54 3.73
C LYS A 382 12.50 1.20 3.08
N LEU A 383 11.29 0.68 3.32
CA LEU A 383 10.89 -0.64 2.82
C LEU A 383 10.87 -0.73 1.30
N PHE A 384 10.45 0.32 0.61
CA PHE A 384 10.23 0.30 -0.83
C PHE A 384 11.24 1.13 -1.63
N GLY A 385 12.21 1.74 -0.96
CA GLY A 385 13.32 2.44 -1.60
C GLY A 385 12.89 3.67 -2.40
N PHE A 386 12.20 4.63 -1.76
CA PHE A 386 11.87 5.90 -2.40
C PHE A 386 12.17 7.10 -1.49
N ARG A 387 12.43 8.27 -2.09
CA ARG A 387 12.71 9.53 -1.36
C ARG A 387 12.01 10.72 -2.02
N SER A 388 11.67 11.74 -1.25
CA SER A 388 11.13 12.99 -1.80
C SER A 388 12.26 13.84 -2.39
N ILE A 389 12.11 14.28 -3.63
CA ILE A 389 12.98 15.32 -4.24
C ILE A 389 12.31 16.69 -4.08
N SER A 390 10.99 16.73 -4.24
CA SER A 390 10.18 17.93 -4.06
C SER A 390 8.78 17.55 -3.57
N ASN A 391 7.95 18.54 -3.22
CA ASN A 391 6.57 18.32 -2.82
C ASN A 391 5.75 17.53 -3.88
N ASP A 392 6.12 17.64 -5.15
CA ASP A 392 5.36 17.06 -6.27
C ASP A 392 6.06 15.85 -6.91
N GLN A 393 7.28 15.51 -6.48
CA GLN A 393 8.07 14.42 -7.06
C GLN A 393 8.80 13.58 -6.02
N MET A 394 8.63 12.27 -6.14
CA MET A 394 9.35 11.24 -5.40
C MET A 394 10.22 10.42 -6.34
N LEU A 395 11.45 10.16 -5.94
CA LEU A 395 12.39 9.31 -6.66
C LEU A 395 12.29 7.91 -6.12
N LEU A 396 12.05 6.96 -7.00
CA LEU A 396 12.09 5.54 -6.72
C LEU A 396 13.44 4.97 -7.14
N SER A 397 14.08 4.25 -6.23
CA SER A 397 15.42 3.68 -6.44
C SER A 397 15.41 2.53 -7.45
N PRO A 398 16.40 2.47 -8.37
CA PRO A 398 16.58 1.35 -9.29
C PRO A 398 16.72 0.02 -8.55
N GLY A 399 16.06 -1.02 -9.05
CA GLY A 399 16.16 -2.38 -8.48
C GLY A 399 15.28 -2.63 -7.24
N SER A 400 14.55 -1.61 -6.75
CA SER A 400 13.52 -1.79 -5.73
C SER A 400 12.35 -2.64 -6.26
N PHE A 401 11.59 -3.29 -5.36
CA PHE A 401 10.38 -4.04 -5.73
C PHE A 401 9.37 -3.21 -6.53
N LEU A 402 9.19 -1.93 -6.21
CA LEU A 402 8.26 -1.09 -6.99
C LEU A 402 8.80 -0.77 -8.37
N SER A 403 10.13 -0.70 -8.56
CA SER A 403 10.72 -0.38 -9.87
C SER A 403 10.42 -1.45 -10.90
N SER A 404 10.37 -2.73 -10.50
CA SER A 404 10.00 -3.84 -11.41
C SER A 404 8.52 -3.87 -11.78
N HIS A 405 7.68 -3.10 -11.08
CA HIS A 405 6.23 -3.02 -11.31
C HIS A 405 5.84 -1.67 -11.94
N CYS A 406 6.82 -0.82 -12.27
CA CYS A 406 6.59 0.49 -12.88
C CYS A 406 6.93 0.45 -14.37
N ASP A 407 6.00 0.90 -15.22
CA ASP A 407 6.20 0.96 -16.68
C ASP A 407 6.97 2.20 -17.15
N GLU A 408 7.46 3.05 -16.23
CA GLU A 408 8.18 4.28 -16.59
C GLU A 408 9.65 4.03 -16.95
N ALA A 409 10.21 4.93 -17.78
CA ALA A 409 11.60 4.83 -18.22
C ALA A 409 12.56 5.02 -17.04
N LEU A 410 13.41 4.02 -16.81
CA LEU A 410 14.45 4.07 -15.79
C LEU A 410 15.56 5.04 -16.19
N THR A 411 15.81 6.05 -15.37
CA THR A 411 17.01 6.90 -15.50
C THR A 411 18.15 6.36 -14.64
N THR A 412 19.34 6.91 -14.81
CA THR A 412 20.51 6.58 -13.97
C THR A 412 20.28 6.88 -12.48
N GLU A 413 19.43 7.86 -12.16
CA GLU A 413 19.12 8.27 -10.78
C GLU A 413 17.91 7.53 -10.19
N GLY A 414 17.07 6.90 -11.03
CA GLY A 414 15.82 6.25 -10.60
C GLY A 414 14.61 6.61 -11.47
N ILE A 415 13.41 6.37 -10.94
CA ILE A 415 12.13 6.70 -11.59
C ILE A 415 11.47 7.83 -10.80
N ALA A 416 11.18 8.96 -11.45
CA ALA A 416 10.55 10.11 -10.81
C ALA A 416 9.02 10.06 -10.95
N LEU A 417 8.32 9.85 -9.83
CA LEU A 417 6.87 9.68 -9.77
C LEU A 417 6.20 10.78 -8.95
N SER A 418 4.95 11.12 -9.28
CA SER A 418 4.13 11.96 -8.39
C SER A 418 3.70 11.16 -7.14
N PRO A 419 3.45 11.81 -5.98
CA PRO A 419 2.98 11.12 -4.77
C PRO A 419 1.71 10.31 -4.98
N VAL A 420 0.79 10.79 -5.84
CA VAL A 420 -0.45 10.08 -6.18
C VAL A 420 -0.16 8.82 -6.97
N LYS A 421 0.71 8.90 -8.00
CA LYS A 421 1.09 7.74 -8.82
C LYS A 421 1.85 6.71 -7.99
N LEU A 422 2.76 7.15 -7.13
CA LEU A 422 3.44 6.27 -6.18
C LEU A 422 2.46 5.61 -5.20
N SER A 423 1.49 6.35 -4.65
CA SER A 423 0.46 5.78 -3.75
C SER A 423 -0.32 4.66 -4.43
N LEU A 424 -0.71 4.87 -5.70
CA LEU A 424 -1.43 3.86 -6.49
C LEU A 424 -0.55 2.65 -6.78
N LEU A 425 0.69 2.87 -7.25
CA LEU A 425 1.66 1.81 -7.56
C LEU A 425 2.01 0.98 -6.31
N LEU A 426 2.26 1.64 -5.19
CA LEU A 426 2.55 1.02 -3.90
C LEU A 426 1.36 0.14 -3.47
N LYS A 427 0.15 0.71 -3.45
CA LYS A 427 -1.06 -0.04 -3.05
C LYS A 427 -1.34 -1.21 -4.00
N SER A 428 -1.24 -1.03 -5.32
CA SER A 428 -1.49 -2.13 -6.26
C SER A 428 -0.46 -3.24 -6.17
N SER A 429 0.83 -2.89 -6.10
CA SER A 429 1.93 -3.86 -6.13
C SER A 429 2.02 -4.63 -4.82
N VAL A 430 1.92 -3.95 -3.68
CA VAL A 430 1.98 -4.60 -2.36
C VAL A 430 0.73 -5.44 -2.12
N MET A 431 -0.46 -4.97 -2.49
CA MET A 431 -1.67 -5.79 -2.38
C MET A 431 -1.61 -7.01 -3.31
N GLY A 432 -1.03 -6.89 -4.51
CA GLY A 432 -0.79 -8.01 -5.40
C GLY A 432 0.16 -9.05 -4.81
N HIS A 433 1.27 -8.62 -4.21
CA HIS A 433 2.23 -9.49 -3.52
C HIS A 433 1.62 -10.21 -2.31
N LEU A 434 0.94 -9.46 -1.45
CA LEU A 434 0.25 -10.01 -0.28
C LEU A 434 -0.86 -10.99 -0.69
N GLN A 435 -1.57 -10.72 -1.78
CA GLN A 435 -2.55 -11.67 -2.33
C GLN A 435 -1.87 -12.96 -2.78
N TRP A 436 -0.72 -12.88 -3.45
CA TRP A 436 0.04 -14.08 -3.84
C TRP A 436 0.50 -14.89 -2.62
N GLN A 437 1.03 -14.24 -1.58
CA GLN A 437 1.42 -14.93 -0.33
C GLN A 437 0.22 -15.60 0.35
N MET A 438 -0.91 -14.90 0.43
CA MET A 438 -2.16 -15.45 0.97
C MET A 438 -2.64 -16.68 0.18
N GLU A 439 -2.45 -16.71 -1.13
CA GLU A 439 -2.79 -17.87 -1.95
C GLU A 439 -1.89 -19.08 -1.66
N GLN A 440 -0.58 -18.86 -1.49
CA GLN A 440 0.35 -19.91 -1.09
C GLN A 440 -0.02 -20.47 0.28
N GLU A 441 -0.21 -19.59 1.27
CA GLU A 441 -0.62 -19.93 2.63
C GLU A 441 -1.91 -20.76 2.62
N ASN A 442 -2.96 -20.29 1.95
CA ASN A 442 -4.25 -20.98 1.92
C ASN A 442 -4.15 -22.37 1.24
N GLU A 443 -3.34 -22.53 0.19
CA GLU A 443 -3.14 -23.86 -0.42
C GLU A 443 -2.32 -24.80 0.47
N LEU A 444 -1.34 -24.30 1.22
CA LEU A 444 -0.62 -25.09 2.22
C LEU A 444 -1.57 -25.53 3.34
N CYS A 445 -2.36 -24.61 3.90
CA CYS A 445 -3.31 -24.90 4.97
C CYS A 445 -4.40 -25.90 4.57
N LYS A 446 -4.87 -25.89 3.32
CA LYS A 446 -5.79 -26.93 2.81
C LYS A 446 -5.19 -28.34 2.83
N ASN A 447 -3.87 -28.46 2.72
CA ASN A 447 -3.16 -29.73 2.64
C ASN A 447 -2.66 -30.25 4.01
N ILE A 448 -2.67 -29.41 5.05
CA ILE A 448 -2.27 -29.78 6.40
C ILE A 448 -3.35 -30.65 7.06
N LYS A 449 -2.93 -31.79 7.64
CA LYS A 449 -3.84 -32.77 8.24
C LYS A 449 -4.53 -32.26 9.51
N ALA A 450 -3.87 -31.40 10.28
CA ALA A 450 -4.35 -30.93 11.59
C ALA A 450 -5.67 -30.15 11.52
N PHE A 451 -6.01 -29.56 10.37
CA PHE A 451 -7.28 -28.85 10.15
C PHE A 451 -8.49 -29.79 10.19
N SER A 452 -8.32 -31.11 10.09
CA SER A 452 -9.45 -32.05 10.07
C SER A 452 -9.13 -33.34 10.80
N LEU A 453 -10.02 -33.78 11.68
CA LEU A 453 -9.86 -35.04 12.41
C LEU A 453 -10.45 -36.22 11.66
N CYS A 454 -9.75 -37.35 11.68
CA CYS A 454 -10.28 -38.60 11.16
C CYS A 454 -11.31 -39.19 12.13
N LEU A 455 -12.59 -39.17 11.75
CA LEU A 455 -13.69 -39.74 12.54
C LEU A 455 -13.49 -41.21 12.91
N PRO A 456 -13.23 -42.13 11.96
CA PRO A 456 -12.96 -43.52 12.29
C PRO A 456 -11.83 -43.72 13.30
N PHE A 457 -10.71 -42.99 13.12
CA PHE A 457 -9.56 -43.11 14.02
C PHE A 457 -9.83 -42.51 15.41
N SER A 458 -10.51 -41.35 15.47
CA SER A 458 -10.77 -40.67 16.75
C SER A 458 -11.74 -41.45 17.63
N VAL A 459 -12.69 -42.18 17.02
CA VAL A 459 -13.72 -42.96 17.72
C VAL A 459 -13.28 -44.39 18.00
N ALA A 460 -12.72 -45.07 16.99
CA ALA A 460 -12.42 -46.51 17.06
C ALA A 460 -10.91 -46.82 17.11
N GLY A 461 -10.04 -45.82 16.98
CA GLY A 461 -8.58 -46.01 16.92
C GLY A 461 -8.08 -46.61 15.59
N ILE A 462 -8.98 -46.86 14.63
CA ILE A 462 -8.68 -47.59 13.40
C ILE A 462 -9.14 -46.76 12.19
N CYS A 463 -8.30 -46.70 11.16
CA CYS A 463 -8.63 -46.10 9.87
C CYS A 463 -8.08 -46.96 8.74
N SER A 464 -8.96 -47.57 7.95
CA SER A 464 -8.58 -48.44 6.82
C SER A 464 -8.22 -47.67 5.54
N ARG A 465 -8.02 -46.35 5.62
CA ARG A 465 -7.67 -45.50 4.47
C ARG A 465 -6.14 -45.41 4.37
N PRO A 466 -5.50 -45.95 3.32
CA PRO A 466 -4.04 -46.07 3.25
C PRO A 466 -3.29 -44.73 3.23
N SER A 467 -3.90 -43.67 2.67
CA SER A 467 -3.36 -42.31 2.63
C SER A 467 -4.37 -41.30 3.16
N CYS A 468 -4.73 -41.43 4.44
CA CYS A 468 -5.68 -40.52 5.07
C CYS A 468 -5.13 -39.07 5.10
N THR A 469 -5.92 -38.14 4.55
CA THR A 469 -5.60 -36.70 4.49
C THR A 469 -5.95 -35.95 5.79
N LYS A 470 -6.38 -36.67 6.83
CA LYS A 470 -6.83 -36.12 8.11
C LYS A 470 -5.91 -36.53 9.25
N ALA A 471 -5.90 -35.75 10.31
CA ALA A 471 -5.13 -36.06 11.50
C ALA A 471 -5.70 -37.30 12.23
N HIS A 472 -4.79 -38.21 12.59
CA HIS A 472 -5.06 -39.41 13.36
C HIS A 472 -4.68 -39.17 14.83
N ILE A 473 -5.61 -38.55 15.57
CA ILE A 473 -5.44 -38.27 16.99
C ILE A 473 -6.38 -39.19 17.78
N GLY A 474 -5.83 -39.93 18.74
CA GLY A 474 -6.63 -40.82 19.59
C GLY A 474 -7.52 -40.02 20.54
N GLY A 475 -8.72 -40.55 20.85
CA GLY A 475 -9.73 -39.85 21.66
C GLY A 475 -9.23 -39.32 23.02
N ARG A 476 -8.26 -40.00 23.65
CA ARG A 476 -7.65 -39.55 24.93
C ARG A 476 -6.85 -38.25 24.80
N ASN A 477 -6.33 -37.95 23.62
CA ASN A 477 -5.53 -36.75 23.35
C ASN A 477 -6.40 -35.57 22.87
N LEU A 478 -7.69 -35.79 22.63
CA LEU A 478 -8.65 -34.75 22.24
C LEU A 478 -9.20 -34.03 23.47
N THR A 479 -8.37 -33.16 24.05
CA THR A 479 -8.73 -32.34 25.22
C THR A 479 -9.53 -31.10 24.84
N ALA A 480 -10.13 -30.43 25.83
CA ALA A 480 -10.78 -29.13 25.62
C ALA A 480 -9.82 -28.09 25.02
N VAL A 481 -8.54 -28.09 25.44
CA VAL A 481 -7.49 -27.20 24.88
C VAL A 481 -7.28 -27.49 23.39
N TYR A 482 -7.20 -28.76 23.00
CA TYR A 482 -7.05 -29.15 21.60
C TYR A 482 -8.24 -28.72 20.75
N TYR A 483 -9.46 -28.88 21.28
CA TYR A 483 -10.68 -28.40 20.63
C TYR A 483 -10.67 -26.87 20.45
N THR A 484 -10.28 -26.10 21.48
CA THR A 484 -10.16 -24.64 21.37
C THR A 484 -9.16 -24.23 20.29
N LEU A 485 -7.97 -24.84 20.24
CA LEU A 485 -6.98 -24.57 19.19
C LEU A 485 -7.52 -24.89 17.79
N ARG A 486 -8.35 -25.93 17.64
CA ARG A 486 -8.99 -26.26 16.36
C ARG A 486 -9.96 -25.18 15.93
N VAL A 487 -10.72 -24.60 16.85
CA VAL A 487 -11.62 -23.49 16.49
C VAL A 487 -10.78 -22.24 16.13
N ARG A 488 -9.76 -21.91 16.93
CA ARG A 488 -8.87 -20.76 16.71
C ARG A 488 -8.26 -20.74 15.30
N VAL A 489 -7.65 -21.85 14.86
CA VAL A 489 -6.96 -21.89 13.56
C VAL A 489 -7.92 -21.58 12.38
N HIS A 490 -9.18 -21.98 12.48
CA HIS A 490 -10.18 -21.68 11.44
C HIS A 490 -10.65 -20.22 11.49
N LEU A 491 -10.71 -19.61 12.68
CA LEU A 491 -11.03 -18.19 12.81
C LEU A 491 -9.88 -17.30 12.33
N GLN A 492 -8.63 -17.70 12.55
CA GLN A 492 -7.46 -17.01 11.99
C GLN A 492 -7.50 -17.00 10.46
N GLN A 493 -7.86 -18.12 9.82
CA GLN A 493 -8.12 -18.17 8.38
C GLN A 493 -9.16 -17.14 7.95
N VAL A 494 -10.30 -17.05 8.66
CA VAL A 494 -11.34 -16.04 8.39
C VAL A 494 -10.78 -14.62 8.46
N LEU A 495 -9.99 -14.30 9.49
CA LEU A 495 -9.40 -12.98 9.68
C LEU A 495 -8.38 -12.62 8.60
N LEU A 496 -7.60 -13.59 8.10
CA LEU A 496 -6.67 -13.35 6.99
C LEU A 496 -7.43 -12.95 5.71
N PHE A 497 -8.53 -13.62 5.38
CA PHE A 497 -9.37 -13.25 4.23
C PHE A 497 -10.03 -11.87 4.36
N ARG A 498 -10.25 -11.36 5.59
CA ARG A 498 -10.78 -9.99 5.81
C ARG A 498 -9.88 -8.92 5.20
N GLN A 499 -8.56 -9.15 5.21
CA GLN A 499 -7.59 -8.16 4.74
C GLN A 499 -7.67 -7.90 3.23
N PHE A 500 -8.39 -8.75 2.48
CA PHE A 500 -8.48 -8.70 1.01
C PHE A 500 -9.93 -8.63 0.49
N PRO A 501 -10.65 -7.51 0.68
CA PRO A 501 -12.08 -7.42 0.35
C PRO A 501 -12.39 -7.39 -1.16
N PHE A 502 -11.40 -7.12 -2.03
CA PHE A 502 -11.59 -6.90 -3.47
C PHE A 502 -11.24 -8.09 -4.37
N GLU A 503 -11.17 -9.31 -3.80
CA GLU A 503 -10.87 -10.52 -4.55
C GLU A 503 -11.91 -10.80 -5.68
N PRO A 504 -11.49 -11.27 -6.87
CA PRO A 504 -12.41 -11.62 -7.95
C PRO A 504 -13.50 -12.60 -7.48
N SER A 505 -14.76 -12.22 -7.66
CA SER A 505 -15.92 -12.91 -7.07
C SER A 505 -15.95 -14.43 -7.29
N LYS A 506 -15.46 -14.92 -8.43
CA LYS A 506 -15.50 -16.36 -8.79
C LYS A 506 -14.63 -17.23 -7.86
N TYR A 507 -13.45 -16.76 -7.45
CA TYR A 507 -12.53 -17.52 -6.60
C TYR A 507 -12.78 -17.28 -5.11
N SER A 508 -13.26 -16.08 -4.75
CA SER A 508 -13.57 -15.73 -3.36
C SER A 508 -14.69 -16.59 -2.76
N HIS A 509 -15.74 -16.89 -3.54
CA HIS A 509 -16.88 -17.67 -3.04
C HIS A 509 -16.54 -19.13 -2.74
N SER A 510 -15.69 -19.79 -3.54
CA SER A 510 -15.31 -21.19 -3.30
C SER A 510 -14.40 -21.33 -2.08
N ARG A 511 -13.45 -20.40 -1.88
CA ARG A 511 -12.55 -20.35 -0.72
C ARG A 511 -13.32 -20.11 0.58
N ARG A 512 -14.16 -19.07 0.62
CA ARG A 512 -15.01 -18.78 1.79
C ARG A 512 -15.92 -19.96 2.14
N ARG A 513 -16.50 -20.62 1.14
CA ARG A 513 -17.32 -21.82 1.33
C ARG A 513 -16.53 -22.99 1.92
N PHE A 514 -15.31 -23.22 1.46
CA PHE A 514 -14.43 -24.26 2.00
C PHE A 514 -14.16 -24.01 3.49
N TRP A 515 -13.71 -22.81 3.85
CA TRP A 515 -13.36 -22.48 5.23
C TRP A 515 -14.56 -22.40 6.17
N LEU A 516 -15.73 -21.93 5.71
CA LEU A 516 -16.97 -21.98 6.50
C LEU A 516 -17.38 -23.40 6.86
N ARG A 517 -17.30 -24.32 5.89
CA ARG A 517 -17.59 -25.73 6.13
C ARG A 517 -16.61 -26.32 7.15
N ARG A 518 -15.31 -26.04 7.01
CA ARG A 518 -14.29 -26.52 7.94
C ARG A 518 -14.48 -25.97 9.36
N LEU A 519 -14.83 -24.69 9.47
CA LEU A 519 -15.18 -24.06 10.74
C LEU A 519 -16.41 -24.72 11.36
N TYR A 520 -17.46 -25.00 10.57
CA TYR A 520 -18.62 -25.74 11.04
C TYR A 520 -18.24 -27.13 11.58
N GLU A 521 -17.46 -27.91 10.83
CA GLU A 521 -16.97 -29.24 11.24
C GLU A 521 -16.09 -29.18 12.51
N ALA A 522 -15.43 -28.04 12.78
CA ALA A 522 -14.64 -27.83 13.98
C ALA A 522 -15.52 -27.49 15.20
N VAL A 523 -16.55 -26.66 15.03
CA VAL A 523 -17.46 -26.22 16.10
C VAL A 523 -18.53 -27.28 16.43
N PHE A 524 -19.03 -27.98 15.42
CA PHE A 524 -20.03 -29.05 15.52
C PHE A 524 -19.46 -30.37 15.01
N PRO A 525 -18.49 -30.96 15.74
CA PRO A 525 -17.90 -32.20 15.28
C PRO A 525 -18.93 -33.35 15.37
N PRO A 526 -18.84 -34.35 14.48
CA PRO A 526 -19.83 -35.42 14.36
C PRO A 526 -19.89 -36.39 15.55
N HIS A 527 -18.90 -36.37 16.45
CA HIS A 527 -18.86 -37.21 17.64
C HIS A 527 -18.28 -36.43 18.82
N PRO A 528 -18.89 -36.48 20.02
CA PRO A 528 -18.52 -35.54 21.08
C PRO A 528 -17.13 -35.80 21.72
N VAL A 529 -16.52 -36.98 21.52
CA VAL A 529 -15.08 -37.21 21.82
C VAL A 529 -14.15 -36.23 21.09
N MET A 530 -14.59 -35.65 19.97
CA MET A 530 -13.82 -34.64 19.22
C MET A 530 -13.97 -33.21 19.77
N GLY A 531 -14.75 -33.05 20.86
CA GLY A 531 -15.12 -31.78 21.46
C GLY A 531 -16.59 -31.43 21.24
N ASN A 532 -17.07 -30.44 21.97
CA ASN A 532 -18.40 -29.85 21.81
C ASN A 532 -18.43 -28.46 22.46
N MET A 533 -19.50 -27.70 22.24
CA MET A 533 -19.64 -26.32 22.74
C MET A 533 -19.54 -26.17 24.27
N SER A 534 -19.77 -27.22 25.06
CA SER A 534 -19.58 -27.15 26.52
C SER A 534 -18.11 -27.07 26.96
N CYS A 535 -17.19 -27.44 26.06
CA CYS A 535 -15.75 -27.33 26.26
C CYS A 535 -15.18 -26.01 25.72
N PHE A 536 -16.01 -25.19 25.07
CA PHE A 536 -15.59 -23.94 24.46
C PHE A 536 -15.59 -22.82 25.48
N ASP A 537 -14.42 -22.24 25.75
CA ASP A 537 -14.29 -21.02 26.53
C ASP A 537 -13.97 -19.84 25.61
N ILE A 538 -14.93 -18.93 25.48
CA ILE A 538 -14.83 -17.76 24.62
C ILE A 538 -13.75 -16.78 25.09
N GLN A 539 -13.44 -16.74 26.39
CA GLN A 539 -12.42 -15.83 26.93
C GLN A 539 -11.02 -16.21 26.45
N ASN A 540 -10.82 -17.49 26.12
CA ASN A 540 -9.55 -18.04 25.66
C ASN A 540 -9.39 -18.02 24.12
N VAL A 541 -10.27 -17.31 23.41
CA VAL A 541 -10.26 -17.19 21.94
C VAL A 541 -10.27 -15.71 21.54
N PRO A 542 -9.09 -15.07 21.38
CA PRO A 542 -9.01 -13.64 21.04
C PRO A 542 -9.64 -13.33 19.68
N GLU A 543 -9.60 -14.26 18.73
CA GLU A 543 -10.18 -14.08 17.39
C GLU A 543 -11.70 -13.86 17.42
N MET A 544 -12.38 -14.35 18.46
CA MET A 544 -13.82 -14.19 18.69
C MET A 544 -14.19 -12.83 19.28
N GLN A 545 -13.28 -12.21 20.03
CA GLN A 545 -13.43 -10.85 20.53
C GLN A 545 -13.23 -9.82 19.41
N GLY A 546 -12.59 -10.22 18.30
CA GLY A 546 -12.36 -9.42 17.11
C GLY A 546 -13.48 -9.46 16.07
N ASN A 547 -13.14 -9.09 14.83
CA ASN A 547 -14.10 -8.94 13.72
C ASN A 547 -14.46 -10.25 12.99
N ALA A 548 -13.91 -11.41 13.39
CA ALA A 548 -14.10 -12.69 12.66
C ALA A 548 -15.59 -13.04 12.48
N MET A 549 -16.41 -12.79 13.50
CA MET A 549 -17.84 -13.07 13.47
C MET A 549 -18.61 -12.15 12.50
N VAL A 550 -18.19 -10.89 12.42
CA VAL A 550 -18.73 -9.93 11.47
C VAL A 550 -18.43 -10.39 10.04
N ASP A 551 -17.22 -10.88 9.80
CA ASP A 551 -16.83 -11.40 8.48
C ASP A 551 -17.57 -12.68 8.10
N ILE A 552 -17.73 -13.63 9.04
CA ILE A 552 -18.56 -14.83 8.83
C ILE A 552 -19.99 -14.44 8.44
N LYS A 553 -20.59 -13.46 9.13
CA LYS A 553 -21.90 -12.90 8.77
C LYS A 553 -21.90 -12.36 7.33
N TYR A 554 -20.92 -11.54 6.97
CA TYR A 554 -20.84 -10.99 5.61
C TYR A 554 -20.63 -12.07 4.55
N TRP A 555 -19.88 -13.13 4.84
CA TRP A 555 -19.72 -14.24 3.91
C TRP A 555 -21.05 -14.94 3.68
N ILE A 556 -21.79 -15.25 4.75
CA ILE A 556 -23.10 -15.90 4.69
C ILE A 556 -24.11 -15.02 3.94
N LEU A 557 -24.20 -13.74 4.28
CA LEU A 557 -25.06 -12.79 3.58
C LEU A 557 -24.66 -12.64 2.10
N GLY A 558 -23.36 -12.63 1.80
CA GLY A 558 -22.85 -12.62 0.43
C GLY A 558 -23.32 -13.83 -0.37
N PHE A 559 -23.33 -15.04 0.22
CA PHE A 559 -23.90 -16.22 -0.43
C PHE A 559 -25.40 -16.06 -0.66
N ILE A 560 -26.16 -15.66 0.37
CA ILE A 560 -27.61 -15.46 0.29
C ILE A 560 -27.97 -14.42 -0.79
N TYR A 561 -27.27 -13.29 -0.87
CA TYR A 561 -27.60 -12.22 -1.82
C TYR A 561 -27.01 -12.43 -3.22
N SER A 562 -26.05 -13.33 -3.39
CA SER A 562 -25.52 -13.66 -4.71
C SER A 562 -26.57 -14.42 -5.52
N HIS A 563 -27.26 -13.75 -6.44
CA HIS A 563 -28.30 -14.31 -7.33
C HIS A 563 -27.82 -15.46 -8.27
N ARG A 564 -26.63 -16.03 -8.04
CA ARG A 564 -25.99 -17.11 -8.82
C ARG A 564 -26.23 -18.51 -8.23
N LEU A 565 -27.31 -18.70 -7.47
CA LEU A 565 -27.63 -19.96 -6.80
C LEU A 565 -28.53 -20.88 -7.66
N LEU A 566 -28.13 -21.08 -8.92
CA LEU A 566 -28.58 -22.20 -9.77
C LEU A 566 -27.65 -23.40 -9.52
N PRO A 567 -28.18 -24.63 -9.62
CA PRO A 567 -28.15 -25.63 -8.55
C PRO A 567 -26.73 -26.14 -8.27
N LEU A 568 -26.29 -25.98 -7.02
CA LEU A 568 -25.11 -26.67 -6.50
C LEU A 568 -25.56 -27.56 -5.32
N PRO A 569 -25.25 -28.88 -5.34
CA PRO A 569 -25.69 -29.91 -4.39
C PRO A 569 -25.47 -29.72 -2.88
N PRO A 570 -25.00 -28.58 -2.36
CA PRO A 570 -25.21 -28.36 -0.92
C PRO A 570 -25.60 -26.91 -0.60
N PHE A 571 -26.56 -26.31 -1.33
CA PHE A 571 -27.12 -25.01 -0.97
C PHE A 571 -27.73 -25.02 0.44
N LEU A 572 -28.58 -26.01 0.74
CA LEU A 572 -29.16 -26.17 2.08
C LEU A 572 -28.08 -26.35 3.13
N THR A 573 -27.10 -27.20 2.85
CA THR A 573 -25.97 -27.45 3.76
C THR A 573 -25.18 -26.19 4.07
N LEU A 574 -24.81 -25.38 3.05
CA LEU A 574 -24.05 -24.15 3.26
C LEU A 574 -24.86 -23.09 4.01
N LEU A 575 -26.14 -22.93 3.65
CA LEU A 575 -27.04 -22.03 4.36
C LEU A 575 -27.16 -22.42 5.84
N SER A 576 -27.30 -23.71 6.10
CA SER A 576 -27.47 -24.24 7.45
C SER A 576 -26.20 -24.14 8.27
N TYR A 577 -25.03 -24.37 7.68
CA TYR A 577 -23.74 -24.12 8.36
C TYR A 577 -23.65 -22.68 8.82
N GLY A 578 -23.96 -21.75 7.92
CA GLY A 578 -23.94 -20.33 8.24
C GLY A 578 -24.94 -19.96 9.32
N THR A 579 -26.18 -20.43 9.22
CA THR A 579 -27.22 -20.09 10.20
C THR A 579 -26.96 -20.73 11.55
N ALA A 580 -26.52 -21.98 11.58
CA ALA A 580 -26.15 -22.67 12.82
C ALA A 580 -25.01 -21.94 13.53
N LEU A 581 -23.93 -21.58 12.81
CA LEU A 581 -22.82 -20.80 13.35
C LEU A 581 -23.28 -19.43 13.88
N LEU A 582 -24.10 -18.69 13.14
CA LEU A 582 -24.59 -17.37 13.56
C LEU A 582 -25.50 -17.44 14.80
N ILE A 583 -26.33 -18.47 14.91
CA ILE A 583 -27.33 -18.58 15.98
C ILE A 583 -26.71 -19.15 17.26
N THR A 584 -25.82 -20.13 17.14
CA THR A 584 -25.09 -20.69 18.30
C THR A 584 -24.05 -19.73 18.84
N ALA A 585 -23.52 -18.85 17.98
CA ALA A 585 -22.61 -17.78 18.36
C ALA A 585 -23.31 -16.46 18.74
N ALA A 586 -24.63 -16.41 18.90
CA ALA A 586 -25.30 -15.18 19.34
C ALA A 586 -25.43 -15.06 20.88
N PRO A 587 -25.83 -16.11 21.64
CA PRO A 587 -26.05 -15.98 23.10
C PRO A 587 -24.76 -16.06 23.93
N SER A 588 -23.76 -16.84 23.49
CA SER A 588 -22.48 -16.94 24.22
C SER A 588 -21.58 -15.70 24.01
N PHE A 589 -21.99 -14.77 23.15
CA PHE A 589 -21.25 -13.60 22.66
C PHE A 589 -21.88 -12.27 23.13
N LEU A 590 -22.74 -12.36 24.15
CA LEU A 590 -23.54 -11.28 24.72
C LEU A 590 -22.74 -10.20 25.49
N THR A 591 -21.41 -10.22 25.50
CA THR A 591 -20.62 -9.03 25.89
C THR A 591 -20.73 -7.88 24.89
N LEU A 592 -21.29 -8.11 23.69
CA LEU A 592 -21.56 -7.07 22.70
C LEU A 592 -22.93 -6.39 22.84
N LYS A 593 -23.73 -6.69 23.88
CA LYS A 593 -25.03 -6.01 24.13
C LYS A 593 -24.85 -4.50 24.35
N GLU A 594 -23.68 -4.07 24.83
CA GLU A 594 -23.31 -2.65 25.04
C GLU A 594 -23.07 -1.87 23.74
N SER A 595 -22.86 -2.54 22.60
CA SER A 595 -22.55 -1.86 21.33
C SER A 595 -23.78 -1.45 20.51
N GLY A 596 -25.01 -1.73 20.96
CA GLY A 596 -26.25 -1.43 20.22
C GLY A 596 -26.46 -2.25 18.93
N ILE A 597 -25.45 -3.03 18.52
CA ILE A 597 -25.40 -3.84 17.31
C ILE A 597 -26.46 -4.96 17.33
N LEU A 598 -26.78 -5.55 18.49
CA LEU A 598 -27.77 -6.63 18.62
C LEU A 598 -29.22 -6.22 18.25
N SER A 599 -29.60 -4.95 18.43
CA SER A 599 -30.92 -4.44 18.02
C SER A 599 -31.16 -4.53 16.50
N THR A 600 -30.07 -4.59 15.73
CA THR A 600 -30.11 -4.76 14.27
C THR A 600 -30.19 -6.24 13.86
N TYR A 601 -29.76 -7.19 14.70
CA TYR A 601 -29.59 -8.60 14.34
C TYR A 601 -30.86 -9.43 14.55
N SER A 602 -31.68 -9.10 15.55
CA SER A 602 -33.00 -9.71 15.77
C SER A 602 -34.06 -9.19 14.79
N ASN A 603 -33.93 -7.94 14.33
CA ASN A 603 -34.79 -7.31 13.31
C ASN A 603 -34.42 -7.66 11.85
N ASP A 604 -33.38 -8.47 11.66
CA ASP A 604 -32.79 -8.78 10.35
C ASP A 604 -33.31 -10.06 9.71
N ALA A 605 -34.35 -10.75 10.24
CA ALA A 605 -35.07 -11.79 9.47
C ALA A 605 -35.55 -11.30 8.08
N ARG A 606 -35.52 -9.99 7.84
CA ARG A 606 -35.65 -9.29 6.56
C ARG A 606 -34.57 -9.63 5.51
N TYR A 607 -33.40 -10.18 5.81
CA TYR A 607 -32.42 -10.55 4.75
C TYR A 607 -32.96 -11.64 3.81
N VAL A 608 -33.78 -12.56 4.32
CA VAL A 608 -34.47 -13.57 3.51
C VAL A 608 -35.52 -12.92 2.62
N TYR A 609 -36.28 -11.96 3.13
CA TYR A 609 -37.28 -11.22 2.35
C TYR A 609 -36.65 -10.25 1.34
N ARG A 610 -35.49 -9.67 1.66
CA ARG A 610 -34.74 -8.72 0.80
C ARG A 610 -33.95 -9.38 -0.32
N GLY A 611 -33.61 -10.67 -0.22
CA GLY A 611 -32.84 -11.39 -1.25
C GLY A 611 -33.54 -11.59 -2.60
N GLN A 612 -34.71 -10.97 -2.83
CA GLN A 612 -35.49 -11.05 -4.07
C GLN A 612 -35.70 -12.49 -4.57
N TRP A 613 -35.88 -13.44 -3.65
CA TRP A 613 -36.18 -14.84 -3.98
C TRP A 613 -37.63 -14.95 -4.43
N LYS A 614 -37.90 -14.61 -5.69
CA LYS A 614 -39.22 -14.85 -6.29
C LYS A 614 -39.48 -16.37 -6.23
N TRP A 615 -40.62 -16.77 -5.70
CA TRP A 615 -41.09 -18.16 -5.56
C TRP A 615 -40.85 -19.01 -6.82
N ALA A 616 -41.00 -18.38 -8.00
CA ALA A 616 -40.78 -18.99 -9.31
C ALA A 616 -39.32 -19.38 -9.64
N LYS A 617 -38.31 -18.92 -8.89
CA LYS A 617 -36.88 -19.18 -9.13
C LYS A 617 -36.30 -20.34 -8.32
N PHE A 618 -36.99 -20.89 -7.32
CA PHE A 618 -36.52 -22.07 -6.59
C PHE A 618 -36.70 -23.35 -7.42
N PRO A 619 -35.76 -24.32 -7.42
CA PRO A 619 -36.02 -25.62 -8.02
C PRO A 619 -37.24 -26.29 -7.38
N GLN A 620 -37.99 -27.08 -8.16
CA GLN A 620 -39.25 -27.68 -7.73
C GLN A 620 -39.09 -28.54 -6.47
N GLU A 621 -37.95 -29.19 -6.32
CA GLU A 621 -37.58 -30.03 -5.17
C GLU A 621 -37.58 -29.28 -3.82
N TYR A 622 -37.34 -27.96 -3.82
CA TYR A 622 -37.31 -27.13 -2.61
C TYR A 622 -38.64 -26.43 -2.30
N ARG A 623 -39.67 -26.60 -3.16
CA ARG A 623 -40.99 -25.97 -3.01
C ARG A 623 -41.93 -26.88 -2.22
N ARG A 624 -42.78 -26.26 -1.40
CA ARG A 624 -43.95 -26.85 -0.74
C ARG A 624 -45.19 -26.03 -1.06
N GLU A 625 -46.37 -26.63 -0.93
CA GLU A 625 -47.66 -25.97 -1.19
C GLU A 625 -47.85 -24.67 -0.39
N SER A 626 -47.30 -24.60 0.83
CA SER A 626 -47.40 -23.45 1.75
C SER A 626 -46.12 -22.61 1.88
N GLY A 627 -45.06 -22.89 1.11
CA GLY A 627 -43.80 -22.14 1.24
C GLY A 627 -42.58 -22.83 0.60
N THR A 628 -41.38 -22.54 1.12
CA THR A 628 -40.14 -23.20 0.70
C THR A 628 -39.47 -23.87 1.89
N VAL A 629 -38.84 -25.04 1.66
CA VAL A 629 -38.12 -25.78 2.71
C VAL A 629 -37.00 -24.95 3.35
N VAL A 630 -36.44 -24.02 2.57
CA VAL A 630 -35.43 -23.04 2.98
C VAL A 630 -35.97 -22.07 4.02
N TYR A 631 -37.18 -21.53 3.79
CA TYR A 631 -37.82 -20.63 4.74
C TYR A 631 -38.21 -21.35 6.02
N ASP A 632 -38.71 -22.58 5.91
CA ASP A 632 -39.06 -23.39 7.07
C ASP A 632 -37.85 -23.70 7.95
N LEU A 633 -36.71 -24.03 7.33
CA LEU A 633 -35.44 -24.28 8.01
C LEU A 633 -34.94 -23.04 8.76
N LEU A 634 -34.94 -21.88 8.11
CA LEU A 634 -34.50 -20.61 8.71
C LEU A 634 -35.43 -20.20 9.85
N SER A 635 -36.74 -20.32 9.66
CA SER A 635 -37.73 -20.00 10.69
C SER A 635 -37.63 -20.96 11.88
N ALA A 636 -37.26 -22.22 11.66
CA ALA A 636 -37.03 -23.20 12.71
C ALA A 636 -35.80 -22.83 13.54
N PHE A 637 -34.66 -22.55 12.89
CA PHE A 637 -33.43 -22.16 13.58
C PHE A 637 -33.57 -20.83 14.34
N GLN A 638 -34.26 -19.83 13.77
CA GLN A 638 -34.50 -18.53 14.43
C GLN A 638 -35.31 -18.66 15.73
N GLY A 639 -36.26 -19.59 15.80
CA GLY A 639 -37.00 -19.90 17.03
C GLY A 639 -37.94 -18.81 17.56
N THR A 640 -38.04 -17.64 16.91
CA THR A 640 -38.83 -16.48 17.39
C THR A 640 -40.33 -16.62 17.12
N ALA A 641 -40.72 -17.31 16.05
CA ALA A 641 -42.12 -17.48 15.68
C ALA A 641 -42.79 -18.58 16.52
N PRO A 642 -44.08 -18.42 16.92
CA PRO A 642 -44.82 -19.45 17.66
C PRO A 642 -44.86 -20.81 16.94
N ASN A 643 -44.95 -20.82 15.61
CA ASN A 643 -44.99 -22.04 14.79
C ASN A 643 -43.61 -22.49 14.25
N SER A 644 -42.51 -21.99 14.82
CA SER A 644 -41.15 -22.32 14.37
C SER A 644 -40.83 -23.82 14.48
N LEU A 645 -41.33 -24.52 15.51
CA LEU A 645 -41.15 -25.97 15.63
C LEU A 645 -41.97 -26.75 14.61
N THR A 646 -43.23 -26.37 14.40
CA THR A 646 -44.06 -26.91 13.31
C THR A 646 -43.36 -26.78 11.95
N LYS A 647 -42.78 -25.61 11.64
CA LYS A 647 -41.98 -25.43 10.41
C LYS A 647 -40.76 -26.33 10.37
N GLY A 648 -40.06 -26.50 11.50
CA GLY A 648 -38.93 -27.42 11.63
C GLY A 648 -39.30 -28.88 11.35
N ILE A 649 -40.42 -29.36 11.91
CA ILE A 649 -40.97 -30.71 11.68
C ILE A 649 -41.25 -30.92 10.18
N LEU A 650 -41.94 -29.96 9.55
CA LEU A 650 -42.30 -30.05 8.14
C LEU A 650 -41.08 -29.96 7.22
N CYS A 651 -40.08 -29.15 7.59
CA CYS A 651 -38.81 -29.05 6.89
C CYS A 651 -38.07 -30.40 6.90
N LEU A 652 -37.89 -30.99 8.09
CA LEU A 652 -37.19 -32.27 8.25
C LEU A 652 -37.90 -33.40 7.49
N ARG A 653 -39.23 -33.46 7.59
CA ARG A 653 -40.05 -34.39 6.81
C ARG A 653 -39.82 -34.23 5.30
N HIS A 654 -39.80 -33.00 4.80
CA HIS A 654 -39.59 -32.74 3.37
C HIS A 654 -38.19 -33.15 2.90
N ILE A 655 -37.14 -32.84 3.67
CA ILE A 655 -35.75 -33.22 3.35
C ILE A 655 -35.63 -34.75 3.21
N ILE A 656 -36.17 -35.50 4.18
CA ILE A 656 -36.07 -36.97 4.20
C ILE A 656 -36.90 -37.60 3.06
N LEU A 657 -38.16 -37.19 2.90
CA LEU A 657 -39.05 -37.81 1.92
C LEU A 657 -38.69 -37.44 0.48
N ARG A 658 -38.19 -36.23 0.24
CA ARG A 658 -37.74 -35.78 -1.10
C ARG A 658 -36.29 -36.12 -1.40
N LYS A 659 -35.56 -36.75 -0.46
CA LYS A 659 -34.16 -37.16 -0.63
C LYS A 659 -33.28 -35.98 -1.08
N LEU A 660 -33.42 -34.83 -0.42
CA LEU A 660 -32.64 -33.65 -0.76
C LEU A 660 -31.17 -33.84 -0.33
N ASP A 661 -30.23 -33.44 -1.18
CA ASP A 661 -28.81 -33.50 -0.86
C ASP A 661 -28.50 -32.68 0.40
N ILE A 662 -27.97 -33.36 1.42
CA ILE A 662 -27.64 -32.73 2.69
C ILE A 662 -26.46 -33.43 3.37
N ASP A 663 -25.66 -32.65 4.11
CA ASP A 663 -24.65 -33.23 4.98
C ASP A 663 -25.31 -33.95 6.17
N ILE A 664 -24.97 -35.22 6.39
CA ILE A 664 -25.57 -36.04 7.43
C ILE A 664 -25.26 -35.54 8.84
N SER A 665 -24.09 -34.93 9.07
CA SER A 665 -23.75 -34.37 10.38
C SER A 665 -24.68 -33.22 10.69
N LEU A 666 -24.88 -32.33 9.70
CA LEU A 666 -25.84 -31.23 9.81
C LEU A 666 -27.28 -31.70 10.01
N LEU A 667 -27.71 -32.74 9.28
CA LEU A 667 -29.04 -33.31 9.44
C LEU A 667 -29.23 -33.85 10.87
N CYS A 668 -28.21 -34.52 11.42
CA CYS A 668 -28.21 -34.96 12.82
C CYS A 668 -28.25 -33.77 13.79
N ASP A 669 -27.45 -32.72 13.56
CA ASP A 669 -27.47 -31.50 14.38
C ASP A 669 -28.86 -30.84 14.37
N PHE A 670 -29.55 -30.85 13.23
CA PHE A 670 -30.92 -30.35 13.12
C PHE A 670 -31.96 -31.24 13.81
N ILE A 671 -31.82 -32.57 13.72
CA ILE A 671 -32.66 -33.53 14.47
C ILE A 671 -32.49 -33.32 15.98
N GLU A 672 -31.24 -33.22 16.44
CA GLU A 672 -30.91 -32.97 17.85
C GLU A 672 -31.47 -31.61 18.31
N TYR A 673 -31.31 -30.56 17.50
CA TYR A 673 -31.92 -29.26 17.73
C TYR A 673 -33.45 -29.37 17.89
N LEU A 674 -34.13 -30.04 16.95
CA LEU A 674 -35.58 -30.19 16.99
C LEU A 674 -36.02 -30.99 18.22
N CYS A 675 -35.46 -32.18 18.45
CA CYS A 675 -35.76 -33.01 19.62
C CYS A 675 -35.58 -32.23 20.91
N ARG A 676 -34.47 -31.50 21.06
CA ARG A 676 -34.19 -30.67 22.22
C ARG A 676 -35.26 -29.58 22.43
N ASN A 677 -35.60 -28.82 21.40
CA ASN A 677 -36.59 -27.74 21.52
C ASN A 677 -38.03 -28.27 21.69
N LEU A 678 -38.33 -29.47 21.18
CA LEU A 678 -39.59 -30.17 21.42
C LEU A 678 -39.71 -30.61 22.88
N ILE A 679 -38.64 -31.19 23.46
CA ILE A 679 -38.60 -31.52 24.90
C ILE A 679 -38.85 -30.26 25.72
N PHE A 680 -38.17 -29.17 25.39
CA PHE A 680 -38.35 -27.87 26.06
C PHE A 680 -39.79 -27.37 26.00
N SER A 681 -40.38 -27.32 24.80
CA SER A 681 -41.73 -26.78 24.61
C SER A 681 -42.78 -27.65 25.27
N ALA A 682 -42.60 -28.97 25.23
CA ALA A 682 -43.45 -29.91 25.96
C ALA A 682 -43.34 -29.73 27.47
N ALA A 683 -42.13 -29.60 28.01
CA ALA A 683 -41.91 -29.36 29.44
C ALA A 683 -42.61 -28.09 29.91
N CYS A 684 -42.48 -26.98 29.16
CA CYS A 684 -43.19 -25.73 29.47
C CYS A 684 -44.71 -25.86 29.39
N HIS A 685 -45.23 -26.68 28.47
CA HIS A 685 -46.67 -26.89 28.29
C HIS A 685 -47.27 -27.73 29.43
N TYR A 686 -46.59 -28.82 29.85
CA TYR A 686 -47.10 -29.74 30.87
C TYR A 686 -46.80 -29.30 32.30
N ASN A 687 -45.67 -28.63 32.54
CA ASN A 687 -45.27 -28.22 33.88
C ASN A 687 -45.76 -26.80 34.24
N GLY A 688 -46.41 -26.06 33.34
CA GLY A 688 -46.74 -24.65 33.56
C GLY A 688 -45.57 -23.70 33.23
N ALA A 689 -45.91 -22.44 32.95
CA ALA A 689 -45.02 -21.48 32.28
C ALA A 689 -43.61 -21.42 32.92
N LEU A 690 -42.59 -21.68 32.10
CA LEU A 690 -41.15 -21.50 32.38
C LEU A 690 -40.50 -22.50 33.37
N THR A 691 -41.02 -23.72 33.55
CA THR A 691 -40.33 -24.75 34.36
C THR A 691 -39.90 -26.00 33.55
N LEU A 692 -38.63 -26.41 33.73
CA LEU A 692 -38.01 -27.63 33.21
C LEU A 692 -37.89 -28.71 34.29
N HIS A 693 -38.88 -28.81 35.16
CA HIS A 693 -38.89 -29.82 36.22
C HIS A 693 -38.95 -31.24 35.63
N ASN A 694 -38.12 -32.13 36.17
CA ASN A 694 -38.03 -33.55 35.81
C ASN A 694 -37.64 -33.80 34.34
N VAL A 695 -36.78 -32.95 33.79
CA VAL A 695 -36.27 -33.08 32.42
C VAL A 695 -34.81 -33.53 32.45
N MET A 696 -34.47 -34.47 31.56
CA MET A 696 -33.12 -35.02 31.42
C MET A 696 -32.52 -34.65 30.05
N PHE A 697 -31.32 -34.07 30.07
CA PHE A 697 -30.60 -33.63 28.89
C PHE A 697 -29.12 -34.00 28.96
N PRO A 698 -28.46 -34.18 27.80
CA PRO A 698 -27.02 -33.97 27.72
C PRO A 698 -26.66 -32.54 28.16
N ARG A 699 -25.59 -32.36 28.94
CA ARG A 699 -25.10 -31.05 29.37
C ARG A 699 -24.85 -30.12 28.18
N SER A 700 -24.26 -30.66 27.10
CA SER A 700 -24.01 -29.95 25.84
C SER A 700 -25.28 -29.37 25.20
N TRP A 701 -26.41 -30.07 25.28
CA TRP A 701 -27.70 -29.61 24.75
C TRP A 701 -28.23 -28.41 25.53
N LEU A 702 -28.11 -28.41 26.86
CA LEU A 702 -28.58 -27.31 27.70
C LEU A 702 -27.78 -26.02 27.47
N LEU A 703 -26.44 -26.11 27.46
CA LEU A 703 -25.56 -24.95 27.29
C LEU A 703 -25.76 -24.22 25.94
N SER A 704 -26.22 -24.94 24.92
CA SER A 704 -26.45 -24.40 23.58
C SER A 704 -27.76 -23.57 23.40
N VAL A 705 -28.60 -23.44 24.43
CA VAL A 705 -29.98 -22.86 24.34
C VAL A 705 -30.23 -21.67 25.25
N MET A 706 -29.30 -21.30 26.13
CA MET A 706 -29.61 -20.41 27.27
C MET A 706 -29.68 -18.92 26.93
N ASP A 707 -30.39 -18.58 25.85
CA ASP A 707 -30.94 -17.24 25.66
C ASP A 707 -32.34 -17.21 26.29
N VAL A 708 -32.44 -16.56 27.45
CA VAL A 708 -33.64 -16.59 28.29
C VAL A 708 -34.87 -16.02 27.55
N GLU A 709 -34.63 -15.11 26.59
CA GLU A 709 -35.67 -14.46 25.79
C GLU A 709 -36.33 -15.41 24.77
N ASN A 710 -35.66 -16.51 24.39
CA ASN A 710 -36.16 -17.57 23.50
C ASN A 710 -36.91 -18.70 24.23
N PHE A 711 -37.00 -18.66 25.56
CA PHE A 711 -37.79 -19.62 26.36
C PHE A 711 -39.28 -19.30 26.31
N ARG A 712 -39.91 -19.51 25.14
CA ARG A 712 -41.37 -19.43 24.98
C ARG A 712 -41.92 -20.79 24.59
N ALA A 713 -43.11 -21.11 25.10
CA ALA A 713 -43.87 -22.25 24.60
C ALA A 713 -44.15 -22.05 23.11
N ARG A 714 -43.72 -23.01 22.29
CA ARG A 714 -43.91 -22.99 20.84
C ARG A 714 -44.86 -24.10 20.44
N ASP A 715 -45.60 -23.85 19.36
CA ASP A 715 -46.48 -24.84 18.77
C ASP A 715 -45.65 -25.96 18.13
N PHE A 716 -45.92 -27.19 18.54
CA PHE A 716 -45.33 -28.43 18.02
C PHE A 716 -46.39 -29.36 17.40
N ASN A 717 -47.49 -28.79 16.91
CA ASN A 717 -48.46 -29.47 16.06
C ASN A 717 -47.74 -30.30 14.97
N PHE A 718 -48.34 -31.42 14.59
CA PHE A 718 -47.80 -32.37 13.60
C PHE A 718 -46.58 -33.20 14.02
N LEU A 719 -46.23 -33.24 15.32
CA LEU A 719 -45.16 -34.09 15.86
C LEU A 719 -45.21 -35.54 15.36
N THR A 720 -46.41 -36.13 15.25
CA THR A 720 -46.60 -37.52 14.77
C THR A 720 -46.14 -37.72 13.33
N LEU A 721 -46.11 -36.67 12.50
CA LEU A 721 -45.63 -36.74 11.11
C LEU A 721 -44.11 -36.95 10.99
N LEU A 722 -43.37 -36.87 12.10
CA LEU A 722 -41.91 -36.97 12.12
C LEU A 722 -41.39 -38.40 12.35
N ILE A 723 -42.16 -39.24 13.06
CA ILE A 723 -41.71 -40.57 13.52
C ILE A 723 -41.38 -41.49 12.34
N GLY A 724 -42.30 -41.61 11.38
CA GLY A 724 -42.12 -42.43 10.19
C GLY A 724 -40.90 -42.01 9.35
N PRO A 725 -40.75 -40.73 8.98
CA PRO A 725 -39.56 -40.25 8.27
C PRO A 725 -38.24 -40.52 9.00
N ILE A 726 -38.17 -40.36 10.33
CA ILE A 726 -36.95 -40.68 11.09
C ILE A 726 -36.63 -42.19 11.03
N ALA A 727 -37.65 -43.05 11.14
CA ALA A 727 -37.46 -44.50 11.01
C ALA A 727 -36.90 -44.86 9.61
N GLU A 728 -37.47 -44.28 8.56
CA GLU A 728 -37.01 -44.48 7.19
C GLU A 728 -35.57 -43.99 6.98
N LEU A 729 -35.22 -42.83 7.56
CA LEU A 729 -33.86 -42.30 7.53
C LEU A 729 -32.86 -43.25 8.22
N LEU A 730 -33.20 -43.79 9.39
CA LEU A 730 -32.37 -44.75 10.12
C LEU A 730 -32.12 -46.02 9.29
N THR A 731 -33.17 -46.56 8.66
CA THR A 731 -33.06 -47.72 7.77
C THR A 731 -32.14 -47.42 6.59
N ARG A 732 -32.32 -46.28 5.90
CA ARG A 732 -31.46 -45.90 4.76
C ARG A 732 -30.00 -45.71 5.15
N ILE A 733 -29.71 -45.11 6.31
CA ILE A 733 -28.31 -44.95 6.78
C ILE A 733 -27.68 -46.31 7.08
N HIS A 734 -28.43 -47.23 7.69
CA HIS A 734 -27.96 -48.56 8.06
C HIS A 734 -27.71 -49.45 6.83
N THR A 735 -28.70 -49.58 5.96
CA THR A 735 -28.61 -50.43 4.76
C THR A 735 -27.77 -49.79 3.66
N GLY A 736 -27.62 -48.46 3.64
CA GLY A 736 -26.96 -47.73 2.56
C GLY A 736 -27.74 -47.73 1.25
N VAL A 737 -29.00 -48.19 1.26
CA VAL A 737 -29.93 -48.20 0.11
C VAL A 737 -30.66 -46.87 0.05
N GLU A 738 -30.72 -46.25 -1.14
CA GLU A 738 -31.30 -44.92 -1.37
C GLU A 738 -30.68 -43.79 -0.51
N ALA A 739 -29.42 -43.97 -0.11
CA ALA A 739 -28.68 -43.05 0.75
C ALA A 739 -27.77 -42.08 -0.05
N GLU A 740 -27.94 -41.97 -1.37
CA GLU A 740 -27.06 -41.18 -2.26
C GLU A 740 -27.03 -39.70 -1.84
N HIS A 741 -28.19 -39.18 -1.45
CA HIS A 741 -28.43 -37.80 -1.02
C HIS A 741 -27.81 -37.45 0.35
N LEU A 742 -27.43 -38.46 1.15
CA LEU A 742 -26.81 -38.25 2.45
C LEU A 742 -25.29 -38.23 2.28
N GLN A 743 -24.69 -37.07 2.50
CA GLN A 743 -23.26 -36.89 2.30
C GLN A 743 -22.55 -36.71 3.64
N TYR A 744 -21.43 -37.39 3.86
CA TYR A 744 -20.47 -37.04 4.88
C TYR A 744 -19.21 -36.54 4.18
N GLU A 745 -18.89 -35.28 4.39
CA GLU A 745 -17.74 -34.63 3.80
C GLU A 745 -17.62 -34.76 2.27
N THR A 746 -18.72 -34.55 1.54
CA THR A 746 -18.88 -34.75 0.08
C THR A 746 -18.81 -36.20 -0.41
N ILE A 747 -18.63 -37.17 0.48
CA ILE A 747 -18.72 -38.60 0.15
C ILE A 747 -20.13 -39.08 0.51
N THR A 748 -20.81 -39.71 -0.44
CA THR A 748 -22.13 -40.30 -0.21
C THR A 748 -22.09 -41.42 0.83
N LEU A 749 -23.18 -41.60 1.59
CA LEU A 749 -23.39 -42.72 2.52
C LEU A 749 -23.86 -44.02 1.85
N ALA A 750 -24.01 -44.06 0.52
CA ALA A 750 -24.34 -45.25 -0.25
C ALA A 750 -23.23 -46.35 -0.18
N HIS A 751 -23.46 -47.52 -0.77
CA HIS A 751 -22.56 -48.68 -0.69
C HIS A 751 -21.11 -48.35 -1.16
N ASN A 752 -20.09 -49.02 -0.59
CA ASN A 752 -18.64 -48.87 -0.87
C ASN A 752 -17.89 -47.66 -0.28
N ILE A 753 -18.00 -47.42 1.04
CA ILE A 753 -17.21 -46.38 1.73
C ILE A 753 -16.15 -47.01 2.63
N TYR A 754 -14.89 -46.57 2.51
CA TYR A 754 -13.84 -46.90 3.47
C TYR A 754 -14.23 -46.45 4.88
N ASN A 755 -14.23 -47.36 5.85
CA ASN A 755 -14.73 -47.13 7.22
C ASN A 755 -16.22 -46.76 7.29
N GLY A 756 -17.02 -47.04 6.26
CA GLY A 756 -18.44 -46.67 6.18
C GLY A 756 -19.26 -47.13 7.38
N ASN A 757 -18.93 -48.30 7.95
CA ASN A 757 -19.62 -48.85 9.12
C ASN A 757 -19.45 -47.97 10.37
N ILE A 758 -18.26 -47.41 10.62
CA ILE A 758 -18.00 -46.54 11.79
C ILE A 758 -18.70 -45.19 11.60
N VAL A 759 -18.65 -44.65 10.38
CA VAL A 759 -19.31 -43.39 10.03
C VAL A 759 -20.84 -43.51 10.18
N ARG A 760 -21.45 -44.53 9.57
CA ARG A 760 -22.89 -44.82 9.70
C ARG A 760 -23.28 -45.07 11.15
N SER A 761 -22.52 -45.92 11.86
CA SER A 761 -22.76 -46.20 13.28
C SER A 761 -22.76 -44.95 14.14
N THR A 762 -21.91 -43.97 13.84
CA THR A 762 -21.86 -42.68 14.54
C THR A 762 -23.18 -41.92 14.40
N PHE A 763 -23.65 -41.74 13.16
CA PHE A 763 -24.87 -40.97 12.89
C PHE A 763 -26.15 -41.70 13.34
N ILE A 764 -26.22 -43.03 13.17
CA ILE A 764 -27.33 -43.84 13.69
C ILE A 764 -27.42 -43.70 15.21
N THR A 765 -26.28 -43.81 15.91
CA THR A 765 -26.25 -43.66 17.38
C THR A 765 -26.76 -42.29 17.83
N ARG A 766 -26.41 -41.22 17.10
CA ARG A 766 -26.88 -39.85 17.39
C ARG A 766 -28.39 -39.72 17.24
N ILE A 767 -28.94 -40.19 16.13
CA ILE A 767 -30.38 -40.13 15.86
C ILE A 767 -31.15 -40.99 16.88
N CYS A 768 -30.70 -42.23 17.15
CA CYS A 768 -31.33 -43.09 18.16
C CYS A 768 -31.32 -42.43 19.54
N ARG A 769 -30.18 -41.85 19.96
CA ARG A 769 -30.06 -41.14 21.25
C ARG A 769 -31.01 -39.95 21.31
N ALA A 770 -31.04 -39.10 20.28
CA ALA A 770 -31.88 -37.91 20.25
C ALA A 770 -33.37 -38.25 20.31
N PHE A 771 -33.78 -39.26 19.55
CA PHE A 771 -35.17 -39.69 19.46
C PHE A 771 -35.65 -40.40 20.73
N ALA A 772 -34.78 -41.22 21.33
CA ALA A 772 -35.05 -41.87 22.61
C ALA A 772 -35.08 -40.87 23.77
N LEU A 773 -34.21 -39.85 23.78
CA LEU A 773 -34.27 -38.72 24.74
C LEU A 773 -35.58 -37.94 24.62
N PHE A 774 -36.05 -37.73 23.39
CA PHE A 774 -37.33 -37.07 23.15
C PHE A 774 -38.47 -37.87 23.78
N GLY A 775 -38.60 -39.17 23.49
CA GLY A 775 -39.64 -40.02 24.10
C GLY A 775 -39.47 -40.22 25.62
N TYR A 776 -38.24 -40.15 26.14
CA TYR A 776 -37.99 -40.27 27.58
C TYR A 776 -38.66 -39.11 28.32
N ASN A 777 -38.41 -37.89 27.84
CA ASN A 777 -38.93 -36.66 28.44
C ASN A 777 -40.40 -36.37 28.06
N TYR A 778 -40.87 -36.82 26.89
CA TYR A 778 -42.25 -36.63 26.44
C TYR A 778 -43.13 -37.81 26.90
N HIS A 779 -43.83 -37.65 28.03
CA HIS A 779 -44.56 -38.72 28.74
C HIS A 779 -45.88 -39.16 28.07
N ASN A 780 -45.90 -39.31 26.74
CA ASN A 780 -47.04 -39.81 25.96
C ASN A 780 -46.82 -41.26 25.52
N GLY A 781 -47.68 -42.17 25.98
CA GLY A 781 -47.58 -43.60 25.70
C GLY A 781 -47.59 -43.95 24.21
N THR A 782 -48.45 -43.30 23.42
CA THR A 782 -48.57 -43.54 21.97
C THR A 782 -47.29 -43.16 21.23
N ILE A 783 -46.68 -42.02 21.59
CA ILE A 783 -45.43 -41.57 20.97
C ILE A 783 -44.25 -42.44 21.40
N ARG A 784 -44.16 -42.82 22.68
CA ARG A 784 -43.14 -43.76 23.16
C ARG A 784 -43.22 -45.10 22.42
N GLN A 785 -44.42 -45.62 22.24
CA GLN A 785 -44.63 -46.88 21.52
C GLN A 785 -44.21 -46.76 20.04
N ALA A 786 -44.56 -45.64 19.38
CA ALA A 786 -44.16 -45.40 18.00
C ALA A 786 -42.64 -45.22 17.84
N ILE A 787 -41.97 -44.55 18.79
CA ILE A 787 -40.50 -44.44 18.85
C ILE A 787 -39.87 -45.80 19.07
N PHE A 788 -40.39 -46.59 20.01
CA PHE A 788 -39.92 -47.95 20.28
C PHE A 788 -39.93 -48.79 19.00
N TYR A 789 -41.08 -48.86 18.31
CA TYR A 789 -41.19 -49.60 17.05
C TYR A 789 -40.26 -49.08 15.95
N ALA A 790 -40.09 -47.75 15.83
CA ALA A 790 -39.17 -47.17 14.87
C ALA A 790 -37.70 -47.59 15.11
N LEU A 791 -37.29 -47.69 16.38
CA LEU A 791 -35.93 -48.09 16.73
C LEU A 791 -35.70 -49.60 16.60
N THR A 792 -36.67 -50.43 17.01
CA THR A 792 -36.56 -51.90 16.95
C THR A 792 -36.71 -52.44 15.53
N ALA A 793 -37.34 -51.71 14.61
CA ALA A 793 -37.45 -52.10 13.20
C ALA A 793 -36.08 -52.29 12.52
N LEU A 794 -35.01 -51.67 13.06
CA LEU A 794 -33.65 -51.87 12.58
C LEU A 794 -33.12 -53.29 12.78
N ARG A 795 -33.69 -54.06 13.73
CA ARG A 795 -33.33 -55.45 13.99
C ARG A 795 -33.56 -56.34 12.76
N ASP A 796 -34.61 -56.04 12.02
CA ASP A 796 -35.10 -56.89 10.94
C ASP A 796 -34.58 -56.43 9.56
N CYS A 797 -33.64 -55.48 9.53
CA CYS A 797 -32.98 -54.99 8.31
C CYS A 797 -31.90 -55.96 7.81
N ASP A 798 -31.64 -55.94 6.50
CA ASP A 798 -30.51 -56.64 5.85
C ASP A 798 -29.48 -55.62 5.33
N PRO A 799 -28.21 -55.67 5.76
CA PRO A 799 -27.62 -56.60 6.74
C PRO A 799 -28.13 -56.36 8.17
N PRO A 800 -28.07 -57.35 9.08
CA PRO A 800 -28.51 -57.17 10.46
C PRO A 800 -27.62 -56.19 11.26
N PRO A 801 -28.11 -55.60 12.37
CA PRO A 801 -27.32 -54.70 13.21
C PRO A 801 -26.04 -55.35 13.73
N PRO A 802 -24.86 -54.71 13.58
CA PRO A 802 -23.59 -55.26 14.07
C PRO A 802 -23.59 -55.35 15.61
N PRO A 803 -23.24 -56.49 16.23
CA PRO A 803 -23.28 -56.62 17.70
C PRO A 803 -22.40 -55.62 18.45
N SER A 804 -21.28 -55.22 17.83
CA SER A 804 -20.31 -54.28 18.41
C SER A 804 -20.71 -52.80 18.28
N ALA A 805 -21.77 -52.48 17.52
CA ALA A 805 -22.16 -51.10 17.29
C ALA A 805 -22.94 -50.53 18.50
N PRO A 806 -22.62 -49.31 18.99
CA PRO A 806 -23.28 -48.74 20.16
C PRO A 806 -24.81 -48.63 20.04
N TRP A 807 -25.31 -48.43 18.81
CA TRP A 807 -26.73 -48.26 18.52
C TRP A 807 -27.52 -49.58 18.47
N SER A 808 -26.87 -50.73 18.31
CA SER A 808 -27.55 -52.03 18.26
C SER A 808 -28.32 -52.34 19.54
N ARG A 809 -27.88 -51.78 20.67
CA ARG A 809 -28.61 -51.85 21.95
C ARG A 809 -30.03 -51.28 21.87
N TYR A 810 -30.27 -50.26 21.03
CA TYR A 810 -31.61 -49.71 20.81
C TYR A 810 -32.45 -50.64 19.91
N ALA A 811 -31.85 -51.24 18.89
CA ALA A 811 -32.54 -52.15 17.97
C ALA A 811 -32.99 -53.46 18.66
N PHE A 812 -32.21 -53.95 19.61
CA PHE A 812 -32.49 -55.17 20.38
C PHE A 812 -33.20 -54.91 21.73
N ALA A 813 -33.69 -53.70 21.99
CA ALA A 813 -34.42 -53.42 23.23
C ALA A 813 -35.76 -54.18 23.26
N GLU A 814 -36.04 -54.89 24.36
CA GLU A 814 -37.27 -55.69 24.52
C GLU A 814 -38.48 -54.82 24.85
N ASP A 815 -38.27 -53.72 25.56
CA ASP A 815 -39.32 -52.80 25.99
C ASP A 815 -38.80 -51.35 26.10
N TRP A 816 -39.69 -50.42 26.46
CA TRP A 816 -39.32 -49.03 26.68
C TRP A 816 -38.37 -48.85 27.89
N SER A 817 -38.45 -49.72 28.89
CA SER A 817 -37.63 -49.63 30.10
C SER A 817 -36.14 -49.88 29.77
N ALA A 818 -35.86 -50.79 28.85
CA ALA A 818 -34.54 -51.03 28.27
C ALA A 818 -34.02 -49.80 27.51
N ILE A 819 -34.83 -49.18 26.66
CA ILE A 819 -34.47 -47.92 25.97
C ILE A 819 -34.14 -46.82 26.98
N ALA A 820 -34.97 -46.64 28.01
CA ALA A 820 -34.77 -45.66 29.07
C ALA A 820 -33.46 -45.90 29.86
N LYS A 821 -33.06 -47.16 30.05
CA LYS A 821 -31.76 -47.52 30.67
C LYS A 821 -30.58 -47.20 29.74
N ILE A 822 -30.72 -47.42 28.44
CA ILE A 822 -29.67 -47.12 27.45
C ILE A 822 -29.44 -45.61 27.35
N VAL A 823 -30.51 -44.82 27.26
CA VAL A 823 -30.45 -43.35 27.16
C VAL A 823 -29.77 -42.72 28.37
N ARG A 824 -30.11 -43.15 29.58
CA ARG A 824 -29.49 -42.65 30.83
C ARG A 824 -27.97 -42.84 30.86
N ASN A 825 -27.49 -43.92 30.26
CA ASN A 825 -26.06 -44.24 30.20
C ASN A 825 -25.38 -43.77 28.91
N SER A 826 -26.06 -42.99 28.07
CA SER A 826 -25.59 -42.62 26.72
C SER A 826 -24.42 -41.63 26.71
N ALA A 827 -24.16 -40.93 27.82
CA ALA A 827 -23.02 -40.01 27.95
C ALA A 827 -21.84 -40.59 28.77
N ASN A 828 -22.00 -41.75 29.43
CA ASN A 828 -21.05 -42.24 30.44
C ASN A 828 -19.63 -42.50 29.91
N SER A 829 -19.48 -42.76 28.62
CA SER A 829 -18.18 -43.05 27.99
C SER A 829 -17.49 -41.81 27.41
N ASN A 830 -18.03 -40.60 27.61
CA ASN A 830 -17.54 -39.40 26.96
C ASN A 830 -16.87 -38.43 27.96
N PRO A 831 -15.59 -38.06 27.76
CA PRO A 831 -14.90 -37.13 28.65
C PRO A 831 -15.39 -35.67 28.53
N THR A 832 -16.16 -35.33 27.50
CA THR A 832 -16.52 -33.94 27.16
C THR A 832 -18.00 -33.60 27.39
N ASP A 833 -18.86 -34.55 27.77
CA ASP A 833 -20.30 -34.34 27.96
C ASP A 833 -20.86 -35.30 29.02
N GLU A 834 -21.88 -34.88 29.75
CA GLU A 834 -22.51 -35.66 30.84
C GLU A 834 -24.04 -35.62 30.75
N MET A 835 -24.73 -36.57 31.35
CA MET A 835 -26.19 -36.52 31.48
C MET A 835 -26.58 -35.71 32.71
N VAL A 836 -27.50 -34.75 32.54
CA VAL A 836 -27.98 -33.85 33.57
C VAL A 836 -29.49 -34.03 33.74
N HIS A 837 -29.95 -34.12 35.00
CA HIS A 837 -31.35 -34.13 35.39
C HIS A 837 -31.69 -32.84 36.11
N LEU A 838 -32.60 -32.05 35.54
CA LEU A 838 -33.04 -30.77 36.08
C LEU A 838 -34.24 -30.95 37.01
N LEU A 839 -34.13 -30.38 38.21
CA LEU A 839 -35.19 -30.40 39.22
C LEU A 839 -35.47 -28.97 39.70
N HIS A 840 -36.72 -28.53 39.57
CA HIS A 840 -37.14 -27.25 40.13
C HIS A 840 -37.31 -27.37 41.66
N ALA A 841 -36.71 -26.45 42.42
CA ALA A 841 -36.66 -26.48 43.88
C ALA A 841 -38.06 -26.53 44.53
N SER A 842 -39.03 -25.75 44.04
CA SER A 842 -40.40 -25.74 44.57
C SER A 842 -41.23 -26.99 44.27
N ARG A 843 -40.67 -27.94 43.51
CA ARG A 843 -41.36 -29.18 43.10
C ARG A 843 -40.57 -30.43 43.48
N LEU A 844 -39.62 -30.30 44.40
CA LEU A 844 -38.87 -31.45 44.87
C LEU A 844 -39.84 -32.42 45.58
N PRO A 845 -39.81 -33.71 45.22
CA PRO A 845 -40.61 -34.71 45.93
C PRO A 845 -40.15 -34.83 47.40
N ALA A 846 -41.08 -35.20 48.29
CA ALA A 846 -40.78 -35.46 49.71
C ALA A 846 -39.83 -36.65 49.90
N SER A 847 -39.74 -37.55 48.92
CA SER A 847 -38.74 -38.62 48.83
C SER A 847 -37.59 -38.21 47.90
N PRO A 848 -36.34 -38.60 48.21
CA PRO A 848 -35.22 -38.29 47.33
C PRO A 848 -35.45 -38.89 45.94
N PRO A 849 -35.13 -38.16 44.85
CA PRO A 849 -35.29 -38.67 43.50
C PRO A 849 -34.47 -39.96 43.33
N PRO A 850 -34.92 -40.90 42.47
CA PRO A 850 -34.20 -42.16 42.25
C PRO A 850 -32.77 -41.85 41.79
N ASN A 851 -31.79 -42.30 42.57
CA ASN A 851 -30.37 -42.05 42.31
C ASN A 851 -29.89 -42.90 41.11
N PHE A 852 -29.67 -42.26 39.97
CA PHE A 852 -29.12 -42.89 38.79
C PHE A 852 -27.61 -42.68 38.74
N ALA A 853 -26.85 -43.78 38.73
CA ALA A 853 -25.41 -43.73 38.51
C ALA A 853 -25.08 -43.02 37.18
N ASN A 854 -24.10 -42.12 37.20
CA ASN A 854 -23.62 -41.34 36.05
C ASN A 854 -24.60 -40.27 35.51
N VAL A 855 -25.59 -39.86 36.31
CA VAL A 855 -26.44 -38.70 36.02
C VAL A 855 -26.20 -37.63 37.08
N ARG A 856 -25.93 -36.41 36.64
CA ARG A 856 -25.77 -35.25 37.51
C ARG A 856 -27.11 -34.58 37.77
N TYR A 857 -27.48 -34.42 39.03
CA TYR A 857 -28.70 -33.70 39.42
C TYR A 857 -28.38 -32.21 39.61
N ILE A 858 -29.20 -31.35 39.01
CA ILE A 858 -29.11 -29.90 39.19
C ILE A 858 -30.46 -29.40 39.70
N VAL A 859 -30.43 -28.86 40.92
CA VAL A 859 -31.58 -28.19 41.53
C VAL A 859 -31.48 -26.71 41.22
N TYR A 860 -32.57 -26.12 40.74
CA TYR A 860 -32.63 -24.71 40.36
C TYR A 860 -33.98 -24.09 40.79
N ASN A 861 -33.94 -22.80 41.12
CA ASN A 861 -35.04 -21.89 41.42
C ASN A 861 -35.46 -21.07 40.20
N ARG A 862 -34.52 -20.65 39.35
CA ARG A 862 -34.79 -19.81 38.16
C ARG A 862 -34.00 -20.27 36.95
N LEU A 863 -34.57 -20.11 35.75
CA LEU A 863 -33.92 -20.56 34.51
C LEU A 863 -32.62 -19.81 34.17
N ASP A 864 -32.45 -18.58 34.65
CA ASP A 864 -31.28 -17.74 34.41
C ASP A 864 -30.03 -18.16 35.20
N GLU A 865 -30.17 -18.99 36.25
CA GLU A 865 -29.03 -19.48 37.03
C GLU A 865 -28.45 -20.81 36.50
N LEU A 866 -29.23 -21.55 35.71
CA LEU A 866 -28.82 -22.80 35.06
C LEU A 866 -27.47 -22.69 34.31
N PRO A 867 -27.16 -21.60 33.57
CA PRO A 867 -25.84 -21.39 32.99
C PRO A 867 -24.67 -21.54 33.95
N HIS A 868 -24.80 -20.99 35.15
CA HIS A 868 -23.74 -21.01 36.15
C HIS A 868 -23.66 -22.38 36.83
N LEU A 869 -24.81 -22.99 37.13
CA LEU A 869 -24.89 -24.32 37.74
C LEU A 869 -24.32 -25.41 36.82
N LEU A 870 -24.57 -25.33 35.51
CA LEU A 870 -24.04 -26.26 34.50
C LEU A 870 -22.52 -26.11 34.28
N ARG A 871 -21.93 -24.95 34.65
CA ARG A 871 -20.49 -24.69 34.52
C ARG A 871 -19.67 -25.11 35.73
N ARG A 872 -20.27 -25.12 36.94
CA ARG A 872 -19.59 -25.64 38.13
C ARG A 872 -19.31 -27.14 37.96
N GLN A 873 -18.10 -27.58 38.29
CA GLN A 873 -17.74 -28.99 38.44
C GLN A 873 -17.71 -29.30 39.94
N ASP A 874 -18.88 -29.31 40.59
CA ASP A 874 -18.95 -29.71 41.98
C ASP A 874 -19.02 -31.25 42.08
N THR A 875 -18.25 -31.81 43.01
CA THR A 875 -18.27 -33.22 43.43
C THR A 875 -19.71 -33.70 43.65
N PRO A 876 -20.03 -34.97 43.32
CA PRO A 876 -21.38 -35.51 43.51
C PRO A 876 -21.79 -35.36 44.97
N LEU A 877 -22.95 -34.74 45.22
CA LEU A 877 -23.58 -34.66 46.53
C LEU A 877 -23.88 -36.08 47.03
N GLN A 878 -22.90 -36.69 47.71
CA GLN A 878 -23.11 -37.84 48.58
C GLN A 878 -23.45 -37.33 49.97
N HIS A 879 -24.66 -36.81 50.21
CA HIS A 879 -25.26 -36.83 51.55
C HIS A 879 -26.79 -36.75 51.48
N PRO A 880 -27.53 -37.45 52.37
CA PRO A 880 -28.99 -37.45 52.38
C PRO A 880 -29.53 -36.08 52.76
N LEU A 881 -30.53 -35.59 52.03
CA LEU A 881 -31.33 -34.43 52.43
C LEU A 881 -31.97 -34.72 53.79
N THR A 882 -31.41 -34.14 54.84
CA THR A 882 -32.03 -34.16 56.18
C THR A 882 -32.96 -32.97 56.25
N ALA A 883 -34.19 -33.22 56.70
CA ALA A 883 -35.22 -32.21 56.91
C ALA A 883 -34.69 -31.03 57.73
N MET A 884 -34.83 -29.81 57.20
CA MET A 884 -34.77 -28.62 58.02
C MET A 884 -36.20 -28.18 58.29
N SER A 885 -36.59 -28.34 59.55
CA SER A 885 -37.76 -27.75 60.17
C SER A 885 -37.80 -26.25 59.91
N THR A 886 -38.90 -25.76 59.37
CA THR A 886 -39.31 -24.36 59.48
C THR A 886 -39.93 -24.19 60.86
N ASP A 887 -39.24 -23.45 61.73
CA ASP A 887 -39.88 -22.84 62.89
C ASP A 887 -40.88 -21.79 62.39
N LEU A 888 -42.05 -21.89 62.98
CA LEU A 888 -43.20 -21.02 62.84
C LEU A 888 -42.89 -19.64 63.42
N ASP A 889 -43.32 -18.59 62.73
CA ASP A 889 -43.92 -17.44 63.39
C ASP A 889 -45.26 -17.16 62.71
N GLU A 890 -46.32 -17.49 63.44
CA GLU A 890 -47.71 -17.14 63.22
C GLU A 890 -47.97 -15.72 63.77
N ASN A 891 -48.76 -14.95 63.01
CA ASN A 891 -49.69 -13.87 63.41
C ASN A 891 -50.00 -13.08 62.13
N ASP A 892 -51.20 -12.85 61.63
CA ASP A 892 -52.60 -13.12 62.01
C ASP A 892 -53.36 -13.15 60.65
N ALA A 893 -54.21 -14.14 60.33
CA ALA A 893 -55.67 -14.16 60.56
C ALA A 893 -56.36 -12.79 60.38
N GLU A 894 -57.46 -12.58 59.66
CA GLU A 894 -58.44 -13.36 58.91
C GLU A 894 -59.30 -12.31 58.18
N ASN A 895 -59.78 -12.60 56.97
CA ASN A 895 -61.21 -12.48 56.60
C ASN A 895 -61.41 -12.71 55.10
N MET A 896 -62.13 -13.78 54.80
CA MET A 896 -62.89 -13.99 53.56
C MET A 896 -64.15 -13.13 53.57
N GLU A 897 -64.56 -12.64 52.39
CA GLU A 897 -65.92 -12.72 51.80
C GLU A 897 -66.01 -11.69 50.64
N THR A 898 -66.04 -12.14 49.38
CA THR A 898 -67.18 -12.41 48.47
C THR A 898 -67.53 -11.24 47.53
N GLU A 899 -67.69 -11.63 46.27
CA GLU A 899 -68.59 -11.11 45.23
C GLU A 899 -68.34 -9.75 44.53
N ASP A 900 -68.19 -9.93 43.22
CA ASP A 900 -68.91 -9.25 42.14
C ASP A 900 -68.42 -7.97 41.46
N ALA A 901 -68.72 -8.02 40.16
CA ALA A 901 -68.51 -7.07 39.09
C ALA A 901 -68.95 -5.64 39.45
N HIS A 902 -68.27 -4.64 38.89
CA HIS A 902 -68.85 -3.81 37.83
C HIS A 902 -67.83 -2.84 37.23
N VAL A 903 -68.03 -2.64 35.94
CA VAL A 903 -67.47 -1.65 35.02
C VAL A 903 -67.65 -0.22 35.56
N HIS A 904 -66.65 0.66 35.39
CA HIS A 904 -66.88 2.03 34.90
C HIS A 904 -65.59 2.68 34.39
N MET A 905 -65.67 3.16 33.15
CA MET A 905 -64.83 4.23 32.63
C MET A 905 -65.30 5.55 33.23
N GLU A 906 -64.39 6.51 33.43
CA GLU A 906 -64.49 7.85 32.83
C GLU A 906 -63.26 8.72 33.12
N ASP A 907 -63.08 9.64 32.17
CA ASP A 907 -62.03 10.64 31.98
C ASP A 907 -61.88 11.66 33.12
N GLY A 908 -60.80 12.44 33.05
CA GLY A 908 -60.77 13.75 33.68
C GLY A 908 -59.38 14.29 33.96
N ASP A 909 -58.85 15.00 32.95
CA ASP A 909 -58.17 16.31 33.04
C ASP A 909 -57.11 16.57 34.14
N ASP A 910 -55.93 17.04 33.71
CA ASP A 910 -55.39 18.27 34.28
C ASP A 910 -54.25 18.83 33.42
N THR A 911 -54.33 20.14 33.21
CA THR A 911 -53.41 20.97 32.44
C THR A 911 -52.49 21.75 33.38
N GLN A 912 -51.21 21.91 32.97
CA GLN A 912 -50.27 23.01 33.32
C GLN A 912 -49.72 23.05 34.77
N HIS A 913 -48.46 23.36 35.10
CA HIS A 913 -47.33 23.99 34.40
C HIS A 913 -45.99 23.70 35.12
N ALA A 914 -44.91 23.68 34.31
CA ALA A 914 -43.55 24.18 34.55
C ALA A 914 -42.53 23.44 35.46
N ALA A 915 -41.56 22.80 34.81
CA ALA A 915 -40.13 23.00 35.07
C ALA A 915 -39.35 22.86 33.75
N ALA A 916 -38.45 23.80 33.47
CA ALA A 916 -37.76 23.98 32.19
C ALA A 916 -36.73 22.88 31.86
N PRO A 917 -36.57 22.48 30.58
CA PRO A 917 -35.38 21.80 30.09
C PRO A 917 -34.41 22.77 29.41
N ASP A 918 -33.14 22.64 29.77
CA ASP A 918 -32.00 23.27 29.10
C ASP A 918 -31.97 22.97 27.60
N GLU A 919 -31.66 24.00 26.83
CA GLU A 919 -31.57 23.99 25.37
C GLU A 919 -30.32 23.22 24.89
N ASP A 920 -30.53 22.14 24.14
CA ASP A 920 -29.50 21.51 23.29
C ASP A 920 -29.70 21.99 21.84
N PRO A 921 -28.76 22.77 21.27
CA PRO A 921 -29.00 23.50 20.01
C PRO A 921 -28.63 22.65 18.80
N ASN A 922 -29.40 21.61 18.46
CA ASN A 922 -29.41 21.10 17.08
C ASN A 922 -30.60 20.16 16.74
N ILE A 923 -31.79 20.73 16.56
CA ILE A 923 -32.89 20.04 15.87
C ILE A 923 -33.17 20.79 14.56
N MET A 924 -32.58 20.30 13.47
CA MET A 924 -32.90 20.73 12.10
C MET A 924 -34.38 20.46 11.77
N SER A 925 -35.03 21.43 11.13
CA SER A 925 -36.43 21.33 10.71
C SER A 925 -36.64 20.28 9.60
N ALA A 926 -37.86 19.77 9.48
CA ALA A 926 -38.22 18.77 8.47
C ALA A 926 -38.02 19.28 7.02
N GLU A 927 -38.13 20.60 6.81
CA GLU A 927 -37.89 21.26 5.52
C GLU A 927 -36.40 21.33 5.18
N GLU A 928 -35.54 21.54 6.18
CA GLU A 928 -34.07 21.52 6.01
C GLU A 928 -33.54 20.12 5.69
N ARG A 929 -34.11 19.06 6.28
CA ARG A 929 -33.79 17.65 5.93
C ARG A 929 -34.15 17.30 4.49
N GLU A 930 -35.24 17.85 3.96
CA GLU A 930 -35.68 17.56 2.59
C GLU A 930 -34.85 18.37 1.56
N GLN A 931 -34.42 19.58 1.94
CA GLN A 931 -33.46 20.37 1.18
C GLN A 931 -32.09 19.68 1.14
N GLU A 932 -31.64 19.08 2.24
CA GLU A 932 -30.39 18.33 2.33
C GLU A 932 -30.43 17.03 1.49
N LYS A 933 -31.56 16.30 1.48
CA LYS A 933 -31.77 15.16 0.56
C LYS A 933 -31.78 15.56 -0.92
N ARG A 934 -32.29 16.75 -1.26
CA ARG A 934 -32.25 17.30 -2.64
C ARG A 934 -30.85 17.71 -3.06
N VAL A 935 -30.03 18.20 -2.13
CA VAL A 935 -28.60 18.49 -2.37
C VAL A 935 -27.77 17.20 -2.44
N LEU A 936 -28.00 16.24 -1.54
CA LEU A 936 -27.33 14.93 -1.51
C LEU A 936 -27.70 14.04 -2.71
N SER A 937 -28.89 14.18 -3.30
CA SER A 937 -29.26 13.49 -4.55
C SER A 937 -28.66 14.11 -5.82
N ARG A 938 -28.24 15.39 -5.76
CA ARG A 938 -27.46 16.05 -6.83
C ARG A 938 -25.95 15.85 -6.69
N LEU A 939 -25.43 15.49 -5.52
CA LEU A 939 -24.01 15.24 -5.32
C LEU A 939 -23.46 14.10 -6.20
N PRO A 940 -24.12 12.94 -6.36
CA PRO A 940 -23.64 11.87 -7.22
C PRO A 940 -23.63 12.23 -8.70
N SER A 941 -24.58 13.04 -9.18
CA SER A 941 -24.60 13.51 -10.57
C SER A 941 -23.54 14.58 -10.80
N ILE A 942 -23.32 15.51 -9.87
CA ILE A 942 -22.21 16.49 -9.94
C ILE A 942 -20.85 15.83 -9.75
N TYR A 943 -20.73 14.82 -8.88
CA TYR A 943 -19.51 14.03 -8.66
C TYR A 943 -19.22 13.13 -9.85
N ARG A 944 -20.23 12.51 -10.46
CA ARG A 944 -20.10 11.79 -11.72
C ARG A 944 -19.72 12.76 -12.82
N GLU A 945 -20.45 13.85 -13.04
CA GLU A 945 -20.15 14.83 -14.08
C GLU A 945 -18.74 15.46 -13.92
N ASN A 946 -18.29 15.72 -12.68
CA ASN A 946 -16.92 16.12 -12.39
C ASN A 946 -15.91 14.99 -12.59
N ARG A 947 -16.25 13.72 -12.33
CA ARG A 947 -15.40 12.55 -12.62
C ARG A 947 -15.27 12.30 -14.12
N TRP A 948 -16.35 12.49 -14.89
CA TRP A 948 -16.36 12.42 -16.36
C TRP A 948 -15.57 13.59 -16.97
N ARG A 949 -15.65 14.81 -16.40
CA ARG A 949 -14.79 15.95 -16.78
C ARG A 949 -13.33 15.78 -16.34
N ARG A 950 -13.05 14.99 -15.28
CA ARG A 950 -11.70 14.62 -14.82
C ARG A 950 -11.07 13.44 -15.59
N GLN A 951 -11.86 12.67 -16.34
CA GLN A 951 -11.39 11.56 -17.18
C GLN A 951 -11.06 11.97 -18.63
N GLY A 952 -11.36 13.20 -19.05
CA GLY A 952 -10.74 13.77 -20.24
C GLY A 952 -9.27 14.07 -19.91
N SER A 953 -8.34 13.64 -20.78
CA SER A 953 -6.89 13.82 -20.68
C SER A 953 -6.51 15.14 -20.00
N GLN A 954 -6.30 15.12 -18.67
CA GLN A 954 -5.85 16.31 -17.95
C GLN A 954 -4.39 16.51 -18.31
N THR A 955 -4.08 17.68 -18.86
CA THR A 955 -2.69 18.05 -19.10
C THR A 955 -1.95 18.15 -17.77
N ARG A 956 -0.65 17.85 -17.75
CA ARG A 956 0.20 17.94 -16.54
C ARG A 956 0.09 19.30 -15.83
N MET A 957 -0.17 20.38 -16.58
CA MET A 957 -0.42 21.72 -16.05
C MET A 957 -1.76 21.86 -15.30
N ALA A 958 -2.82 21.19 -15.75
CA ALA A 958 -4.12 21.24 -15.12
C ALA A 958 -4.15 20.52 -13.75
N GLU A 959 -3.40 19.43 -13.61
CA GLU A 959 -3.22 18.71 -12.35
C GLU A 959 -2.49 19.58 -11.32
N ARG A 960 -1.32 20.13 -11.69
CA ARG A 960 -0.55 21.03 -10.82
C ARG A 960 -1.35 22.24 -10.36
N ARG A 961 -2.12 22.86 -11.26
CA ARG A 961 -2.98 24.00 -10.91
C ARG A 961 -4.02 23.61 -9.85
N ASN A 962 -4.59 22.41 -9.93
CA ASN A 962 -5.55 21.93 -8.94
C ASN A 962 -4.89 21.72 -7.57
N GLU A 963 -3.66 21.22 -7.52
CA GLU A 963 -2.89 21.06 -6.27
C GLU A 963 -2.60 22.41 -5.61
N PHE A 964 -2.12 23.39 -6.38
CA PHE A 964 -1.91 24.75 -5.87
C PHE A 964 -3.22 25.45 -5.50
N PHE A 965 -4.32 25.18 -6.21
CA PHE A 965 -5.64 25.68 -5.82
C PHE A 965 -6.07 25.15 -4.44
N LEU A 966 -5.89 23.86 -4.16
CA LEU A 966 -6.19 23.29 -2.85
C LEU A 966 -5.31 23.86 -1.74
N SER A 967 -4.03 24.10 -2.03
CA SER A 967 -3.10 24.73 -1.09
C SER A 967 -3.49 26.18 -0.79
N CYS A 968 -3.77 26.97 -1.83
CA CYS A 968 -4.30 28.33 -1.69
C CYS A 968 -5.66 28.33 -0.96
N LEU A 969 -6.50 27.31 -1.14
CA LEU A 969 -7.79 27.20 -0.45
C LEU A 969 -7.66 27.02 1.05
N LYS A 970 -6.63 26.30 1.53
CA LYS A 970 -6.35 26.17 2.97
C LYS A 970 -6.04 27.54 3.58
N VAL A 971 -5.10 28.27 2.99
CA VAL A 971 -4.67 29.61 3.48
C VAL A 971 -5.77 30.66 3.30
N ALA A 972 -6.55 30.58 2.22
CA ALA A 972 -7.64 31.50 1.94
C ALA A 972 -8.82 31.41 2.90
N ARG A 973 -8.87 30.42 3.81
CA ARG A 973 -9.89 30.35 4.88
C ARG A 973 -9.75 31.54 5.83
N ASP A 974 -8.52 31.93 6.13
CA ASP A 974 -8.19 33.00 7.07
C ASP A 974 -8.17 34.39 6.40
N ILE A 975 -8.19 34.43 5.05
CA ILE A 975 -8.28 35.66 4.27
C ILE A 975 -9.73 36.18 4.24
N PRO A 976 -9.99 37.46 4.60
CA PRO A 976 -11.30 38.08 4.51
C PRO A 976 -11.91 38.00 3.11
N SER A 977 -13.23 37.90 3.03
CA SER A 977 -13.96 37.88 1.75
C SER A 977 -13.76 39.20 1.01
N GLY A 978 -12.92 39.20 -0.04
CA GLY A 978 -12.56 40.42 -0.75
C GLY A 978 -11.82 40.17 -2.07
N ARG A 979 -11.34 41.25 -2.69
CA ARG A 979 -10.63 41.19 -3.99
C ARG A 979 -9.34 40.35 -3.89
N TYR A 980 -8.63 40.42 -2.78
CA TYR A 980 -7.42 39.63 -2.55
C TYR A 980 -7.71 38.12 -2.55
N ARG A 981 -8.73 37.67 -1.80
CA ARG A 981 -9.17 36.27 -1.77
C ARG A 981 -9.53 35.74 -3.17
N LYS A 982 -10.16 36.56 -4.02
CA LYS A 982 -10.45 36.19 -5.42
C LYS A 982 -9.19 36.05 -6.27
N MET A 983 -8.15 36.85 -6.01
CA MET A 983 -6.84 36.70 -6.67
C MET A 983 -6.11 35.45 -6.18
N ALA A 984 -6.14 35.18 -4.87
CA ALA A 984 -5.51 34.01 -4.24
C ALA A 984 -6.14 32.68 -4.65
N LEU A 985 -7.46 32.63 -4.89
CA LEU A 985 -8.19 31.41 -5.24
C LEU A 985 -8.37 31.18 -6.75
N GLY A 986 -8.14 32.19 -7.59
CA GLY A 986 -8.33 32.06 -9.03
C GLY A 986 -7.01 32.20 -9.79
N PRO A 987 -6.55 33.44 -10.05
CA PRO A 987 -5.31 33.71 -10.78
C PRO A 987 -4.01 33.15 -10.15
N LEU A 988 -3.86 33.15 -8.82
CA LEU A 988 -2.60 32.75 -8.16
C LEU A 988 -2.22 31.26 -8.40
N PRO A 989 -3.15 30.28 -8.33
CA PRO A 989 -2.86 28.90 -8.71
C PRO A 989 -2.26 28.73 -10.11
N HIS A 990 -2.65 29.55 -11.08
CA HIS A 990 -2.05 29.55 -12.43
C HIS A 990 -0.61 30.08 -12.43
N VAL A 991 -0.32 31.11 -11.61
CA VAL A 991 1.04 31.64 -11.46
C VAL A 991 1.94 30.60 -10.80
N LEU A 992 1.47 29.94 -9.74
CA LEU A 992 2.26 28.95 -9.00
C LEU A 992 2.53 27.69 -9.84
N SER A 993 1.54 27.21 -10.60
CA SER A 993 1.74 26.08 -11.52
C SER A 993 2.77 26.40 -12.60
N SER A 994 2.70 27.58 -13.22
CA SER A 994 3.69 28.03 -14.19
C SER A 994 5.07 28.24 -13.57
N LEU A 995 5.17 28.81 -12.37
CA LEU A 995 6.43 28.99 -11.66
C LEU A 995 7.12 27.65 -11.39
N GLN A 996 6.37 26.65 -10.94
CA GLN A 996 6.87 25.29 -10.70
C GLN A 996 7.31 24.62 -12.02
N ALA A 997 6.57 24.80 -13.11
CA ALA A 997 6.94 24.28 -14.43
C ALA A 997 8.22 24.93 -14.98
N ILE A 998 8.37 26.26 -14.82
CA ILE A 998 9.58 26.99 -15.20
C ILE A 998 10.78 26.51 -14.37
N TYR A 999 10.61 26.27 -13.07
CA TYR A 999 11.65 25.74 -12.20
C TYR A 999 12.18 24.39 -12.70
N GLU A 1000 11.29 23.44 -13.01
CA GLU A 1000 11.67 22.13 -13.55
C GLU A 1000 12.39 22.23 -14.90
N LEU A 1001 11.86 23.02 -15.83
CA LEU A 1001 12.48 23.23 -17.15
C LEU A 1001 13.89 23.82 -17.04
N MET A 1002 14.10 24.74 -16.10
CA MET A 1002 15.41 25.33 -15.86
C MET A 1002 16.40 24.33 -15.25
N HIS A 1003 15.95 23.45 -14.36
CA HIS A 1003 16.79 22.37 -13.84
C HIS A 1003 17.13 21.32 -14.91
N ASP A 1004 16.18 20.98 -15.79
CA ASP A 1004 16.45 20.11 -16.94
C ASP A 1004 17.44 20.74 -17.92
N PHE A 1005 17.31 22.05 -18.18
CA PHE A 1005 18.26 22.79 -19.01
C PHE A 1005 19.65 22.80 -18.38
N LYS A 1006 19.74 23.10 -17.08
CA LYS A 1006 20.98 23.05 -16.29
C LYS A 1006 21.67 21.69 -16.40
N ARG A 1007 20.91 20.59 -16.29
CA ARG A 1007 21.44 19.22 -16.47
C ARG A 1007 22.02 19.00 -17.87
N LYS A 1008 21.31 19.43 -18.92
CA LYS A 1008 21.81 19.34 -20.31
C LYS A 1008 23.06 20.20 -20.54
N THR A 1009 23.14 21.38 -19.92
CA THR A 1009 24.34 22.23 -19.98
C THR A 1009 25.53 21.58 -19.26
N LYS A 1010 25.30 20.87 -18.14
CA LYS A 1010 26.35 20.07 -17.47
C LYS A 1010 26.92 18.98 -18.39
N ASP A 1011 26.10 18.34 -19.22
CA ASP A 1011 26.58 17.29 -20.13
C ASP A 1011 27.59 17.81 -21.16
N TRP A 1012 27.53 19.09 -21.53
CA TRP A 1012 28.50 19.69 -22.45
C TRP A 1012 29.91 19.76 -21.85
N MET A 1013 30.04 19.78 -20.52
CA MET A 1013 31.34 19.78 -19.82
C MET A 1013 32.09 18.46 -19.93
N LYS A 1014 31.43 17.39 -20.41
CA LYS A 1014 32.03 16.06 -20.57
C LYS A 1014 32.83 15.92 -21.87
N GLN A 1015 32.81 16.94 -22.75
CA GLN A 1015 33.50 16.94 -24.03
C GLN A 1015 34.58 18.04 -24.07
N PRO A 1016 35.66 17.87 -24.86
CA PRO A 1016 36.63 18.92 -25.08
C PRO A 1016 35.99 20.05 -25.91
N LEU A 1017 35.75 21.19 -25.27
CA LEU A 1017 35.15 22.38 -25.88
C LEU A 1017 36.22 23.33 -26.43
N ASP A 1018 35.92 23.96 -27.57
CA ASP A 1018 36.72 25.06 -28.11
C ASP A 1018 36.50 26.36 -27.30
N HIS A 1019 37.36 27.36 -27.49
CA HIS A 1019 37.34 28.63 -26.77
C HIS A 1019 36.02 29.40 -26.91
N GLU A 1020 35.41 29.46 -28.11
CA GLU A 1020 34.09 30.08 -28.29
C GLU A 1020 32.98 29.32 -27.55
N GLU A 1021 33.09 27.99 -27.52
CA GLU A 1021 32.13 27.13 -26.83
C GLU A 1021 32.26 27.27 -25.32
N LEU A 1022 33.47 27.46 -24.79
CA LEU A 1022 33.73 27.75 -23.38
C LEU A 1022 33.12 29.10 -22.94
N ASP A 1023 33.22 30.16 -23.75
CA ASP A 1023 32.56 31.43 -23.42
C ASP A 1023 31.04 31.31 -23.44
N ARG A 1024 30.48 30.59 -24.44
CA ARG A 1024 29.04 30.32 -24.49
C ARG A 1024 28.58 29.51 -23.28
N LEU A 1025 29.37 28.51 -22.87
CA LEU A 1025 29.10 27.69 -21.71
C LEU A 1025 29.12 28.52 -20.42
N ASP A 1026 30.15 29.35 -20.20
CA ASP A 1026 30.27 30.24 -19.03
C ASP A 1026 29.04 31.16 -18.91
N GLN A 1027 28.65 31.76 -20.04
CA GLN A 1027 27.50 32.64 -20.11
C GLN A 1027 26.19 31.90 -19.81
N GLN A 1028 26.00 30.70 -20.38
CA GLN A 1028 24.80 29.90 -20.16
C GLN A 1028 24.69 29.37 -18.72
N LEU A 1029 25.79 28.94 -18.10
CA LEU A 1029 25.80 28.49 -16.70
C LEU A 1029 25.45 29.63 -15.76
N THR A 1030 26.07 30.79 -15.95
CA THR A 1030 25.82 31.99 -15.14
C THR A 1030 24.38 32.46 -15.28
N GLN A 1031 23.85 32.52 -16.51
CA GLN A 1031 22.46 32.93 -16.76
C GLN A 1031 21.47 31.93 -16.17
N THR A 1032 21.70 30.64 -16.35
CA THR A 1032 20.88 29.56 -15.81
C THR A 1032 20.81 29.63 -14.28
N ASN A 1033 21.95 29.74 -13.60
CA ASN A 1033 21.99 29.78 -12.14
C ASN A 1033 21.42 31.09 -11.58
N SER A 1034 21.63 32.23 -12.25
CA SER A 1034 20.97 33.49 -11.90
C SER A 1034 19.45 33.39 -12.03
N ALA A 1035 18.95 32.76 -13.10
CA ALA A 1035 17.53 32.55 -13.32
C ALA A 1035 16.93 31.61 -12.26
N ILE A 1036 17.60 30.50 -11.92
CA ILE A 1036 17.15 29.57 -10.87
C ILE A 1036 17.10 30.28 -9.51
N LYS A 1037 18.15 31.04 -9.12
CA LYS A 1037 18.14 31.83 -7.86
C LYS A 1037 16.94 32.79 -7.80
N LYS A 1038 16.61 33.47 -8.91
CA LYS A 1038 15.43 34.35 -9.01
C LYS A 1038 14.11 33.58 -8.93
N ILE A 1039 14.01 32.42 -9.58
CA ILE A 1039 12.82 31.55 -9.53
C ILE A 1039 12.57 31.06 -8.11
N VAL A 1040 13.61 30.61 -7.40
CA VAL A 1040 13.53 30.17 -6.00
C VAL A 1040 13.05 31.32 -5.10
N SER A 1041 13.67 32.50 -5.21
CA SER A 1041 13.23 33.69 -4.44
C SER A 1041 11.76 34.06 -4.72
N LEU A 1042 11.31 33.97 -5.97
CA LEU A 1042 9.91 34.18 -6.34
C LEU A 1042 8.98 33.11 -5.79
N ARG A 1043 9.44 31.85 -5.71
CA ARG A 1043 8.68 30.73 -5.13
C ARG A 1043 8.46 30.93 -3.64
N ASP A 1044 9.49 31.33 -2.92
CA ASP A 1044 9.41 31.64 -1.48
C ASP A 1044 8.49 32.85 -1.25
N SER A 1045 8.59 33.86 -2.12
CA SER A 1045 7.80 35.10 -1.99
C SER A 1045 6.32 34.92 -2.39
N LEU A 1046 6.00 34.09 -3.39
CA LEU A 1046 4.64 33.90 -3.91
C LEU A 1046 3.91 32.68 -3.32
N GLY A 1047 4.64 31.75 -2.69
CA GLY A 1047 4.11 30.49 -2.18
C GLY A 1047 2.89 30.67 -1.27
N PRO A 1048 2.01 29.66 -1.14
CA PRO A 1048 0.75 29.80 -0.41
C PRO A 1048 0.91 30.27 1.04
N GLU A 1049 1.99 29.88 1.71
CA GLU A 1049 2.30 30.20 3.11
C GLU A 1049 3.12 31.50 3.28
N SER A 1050 3.42 32.20 2.18
CA SER A 1050 4.17 33.45 2.23
C SER A 1050 3.44 34.53 3.03
N SER A 1051 4.21 35.36 3.75
CA SER A 1051 3.72 36.47 4.55
C SER A 1051 2.92 37.52 3.76
N ILE A 1052 3.08 37.56 2.43
CA ILE A 1052 2.28 38.45 1.56
C ILE A 1052 0.79 38.11 1.60
N HIS A 1053 0.44 36.83 1.78
CA HIS A 1053 -0.95 36.37 1.82
C HIS A 1053 -1.57 36.58 3.19
N LEU A 1054 -0.76 36.54 4.25
CA LEU A 1054 -1.17 36.84 5.63
C LEU A 1054 -1.44 38.34 5.83
N THR A 1055 -0.66 39.21 5.17
CA THR A 1055 -0.80 40.67 5.25
C THR A 1055 -1.70 41.26 4.16
N TYR A 1056 -2.23 40.43 3.26
CA TYR A 1056 -3.10 40.81 2.14
C TYR A 1056 -2.49 41.87 1.19
N ASP A 1057 -1.16 41.90 1.03
CA ASP A 1057 -0.47 42.93 0.24
C ASP A 1057 -0.63 42.71 -1.26
N SER A 1058 -1.69 43.29 -1.82
CA SER A 1058 -1.98 43.25 -3.26
C SER A 1058 -0.93 43.93 -4.14
N ASN A 1059 -0.13 44.86 -3.60
CA ASN A 1059 0.90 45.56 -4.35
C ASN A 1059 2.19 44.74 -4.42
N ALA A 1060 2.57 44.07 -3.34
CA ALA A 1060 3.66 43.10 -3.34
C ALA A 1060 3.34 41.91 -4.26
N LEU A 1061 2.10 41.38 -4.20
CA LEU A 1061 1.68 40.29 -5.08
C LEU A 1061 1.80 40.67 -6.57
N LYS A 1062 1.30 41.85 -6.96
CA LYS A 1062 1.45 42.35 -8.35
C LYS A 1062 2.90 42.53 -8.77
N ARG A 1063 3.76 43.02 -7.87
CA ARG A 1063 5.19 43.23 -8.14
C ARG A 1063 5.87 41.90 -8.45
N HIS A 1064 5.75 40.89 -7.58
CA HIS A 1064 6.37 39.58 -7.78
C HIS A 1064 5.83 38.85 -9.02
N VAL A 1065 4.51 38.92 -9.29
CA VAL A 1065 3.92 38.32 -10.52
C VAL A 1065 4.40 39.05 -11.79
N SER A 1066 4.61 40.36 -11.71
CA SER A 1066 5.18 41.12 -12.84
C SER A 1066 6.65 40.79 -13.06
N GLN A 1067 7.42 40.58 -11.99
CA GLN A 1067 8.82 40.11 -12.06
C GLN A 1067 8.90 38.72 -12.69
N LEU A 1068 8.02 37.79 -12.31
CA LEU A 1068 7.97 36.46 -12.94
C LEU A 1068 7.65 36.55 -14.43
N ASN A 1069 6.70 37.39 -14.83
CA ASN A 1069 6.37 37.56 -16.24
C ASN A 1069 7.50 38.21 -17.04
N ALA A 1070 8.22 39.19 -16.46
CA ALA A 1070 9.41 39.77 -17.09
C ALA A 1070 10.53 38.73 -17.24
N LEU A 1071 10.77 37.92 -16.20
CA LEU A 1071 11.73 36.82 -16.24
C LEU A 1071 11.38 35.81 -17.34
N ALA A 1072 10.11 35.40 -17.41
CA ALA A 1072 9.62 34.43 -18.40
C ALA A 1072 9.67 34.93 -19.86
N SER A 1073 9.55 36.24 -20.09
CA SER A 1073 9.59 36.82 -21.44
C SER A 1073 11.00 37.06 -21.98
N GLU A 1074 11.93 37.54 -21.14
CA GLU A 1074 13.24 38.05 -21.60
C GLU A 1074 14.42 37.53 -20.78
N GLY A 1075 14.20 36.97 -19.59
CA GLY A 1075 15.25 36.64 -18.63
C GLY A 1075 15.63 35.15 -18.55
N LEU A 1076 14.98 34.27 -19.32
CA LEU A 1076 15.29 32.84 -19.37
C LEU A 1076 16.11 32.49 -20.62
N PRO A 1077 17.08 31.56 -20.52
CA PRO A 1077 17.88 31.10 -21.67
C PRO A 1077 17.11 30.14 -22.60
N ILE A 1078 15.85 29.80 -22.27
CA ILE A 1078 15.01 28.85 -23.00
C ILE A 1078 13.65 29.45 -23.37
N SER A 1079 13.09 28.99 -24.49
CA SER A 1079 11.70 29.29 -24.84
C SER A 1079 10.75 28.40 -24.03
N LEU A 1080 9.77 29.02 -23.35
CA LEU A 1080 8.79 28.29 -22.57
C LEU A 1080 7.78 27.56 -23.46
N PRO A 1081 7.38 26.33 -23.10
CA PRO A 1081 6.25 25.63 -23.71
C PRO A 1081 4.98 26.47 -23.73
N GLU A 1082 4.16 26.28 -24.77
CA GLU A 1082 2.97 27.12 -25.01
C GLU A 1082 1.95 27.00 -23.88
N ASP A 1083 1.74 25.80 -23.33
CA ASP A 1083 0.84 25.56 -22.21
C ASP A 1083 1.26 26.28 -20.91
N VAL A 1084 2.57 26.31 -20.61
CA VAL A 1084 3.12 27.05 -19.46
C VAL A 1084 2.94 28.56 -19.65
N ARG A 1085 3.12 29.04 -20.88
CA ARG A 1085 2.98 30.46 -21.26
C ARG A 1085 1.53 30.93 -21.17
N GLU A 1086 0.59 30.12 -21.66
CA GLU A 1086 -0.85 30.39 -21.58
C GLU A 1086 -1.32 30.46 -20.13
N GLU A 1087 -0.94 29.50 -19.29
CA GLU A 1087 -1.27 29.48 -17.86
C GLU A 1087 -0.70 30.71 -17.12
N LEU A 1088 0.57 31.07 -17.39
CA LEU A 1088 1.19 32.25 -16.81
C LEU A 1088 0.47 33.53 -17.24
N ALA A 1089 0.06 33.62 -18.51
CA ALA A 1089 -0.68 34.76 -19.03
C ALA A 1089 -2.06 34.92 -18.37
N ILE A 1090 -2.74 33.82 -18.04
CA ILE A 1090 -4.01 33.84 -17.30
C ILE A 1090 -3.78 34.41 -15.89
N GLY A 1091 -2.79 33.89 -15.17
CA GLY A 1091 -2.43 34.36 -13.82
C GLY A 1091 -2.02 35.84 -13.81
N TRP A 1092 -1.14 36.23 -14.72
CA TRP A 1092 -0.67 37.61 -14.85
C TRP A 1092 -1.81 38.58 -15.19
N LYS A 1093 -2.66 38.25 -16.18
CA LYS A 1093 -3.85 39.08 -16.51
C LYS A 1093 -4.82 39.18 -15.33
N GLY A 1094 -4.98 38.12 -14.55
CA GLY A 1094 -5.89 38.09 -13.40
C GLY A 1094 -5.43 38.93 -12.20
N ILE A 1095 -4.12 39.07 -12.00
CA ILE A 1095 -3.51 39.77 -10.85
C ILE A 1095 -3.09 41.20 -11.20
N VAL A 1096 -2.41 41.37 -12.34
CA VAL A 1096 -1.73 42.63 -12.71
C VAL A 1096 -2.64 43.54 -13.54
N LYS A 1097 -3.41 42.99 -14.49
CA LYS A 1097 -4.26 43.79 -15.37
C LYS A 1097 -5.52 44.26 -14.64
N ALA A 1098 -5.71 45.57 -14.53
CA ALA A 1098 -6.93 46.13 -13.96
C ALA A 1098 -8.14 45.83 -14.87
N LYS A 1099 -9.23 45.26 -14.32
CA LYS A 1099 -10.50 45.13 -15.05
C LYS A 1099 -11.04 46.53 -15.33
N VAL A 1100 -11.10 46.89 -16.61
CA VAL A 1100 -11.95 48.00 -17.08
C VAL A 1100 -13.39 47.57 -16.87
N VAL A 1101 -14.09 48.21 -15.93
CA VAL A 1101 -15.52 47.99 -15.72
C VAL A 1101 -16.25 48.59 -16.91
N ARG A 1102 -16.58 47.77 -17.92
CA ARG A 1102 -17.62 48.15 -18.88
C ARG A 1102 -18.95 48.16 -18.12
N LYS A 1103 -19.50 49.35 -17.83
CA LYS A 1103 -20.89 49.50 -17.38
C LYS A 1103 -21.75 48.83 -18.47
N ARG A 1104 -22.39 47.70 -18.15
CA ARG A 1104 -23.49 47.18 -18.97
C ARG A 1104 -24.66 48.13 -18.74
N GLU A 1105 -25.15 48.76 -19.80
CA GLU A 1105 -26.44 49.44 -19.78
C GLU A 1105 -27.51 48.42 -19.35
N LYS A 1106 -28.38 48.84 -18.43
CA LYS A 1106 -29.49 48.00 -17.95
C LYS A 1106 -30.43 47.74 -19.13
N PRO A 1107 -30.94 46.51 -19.33
CA PRO A 1107 -31.98 46.27 -20.32
C PRO A 1107 -33.22 47.06 -19.95
N THR A 1108 -33.81 47.76 -20.91
CA THR A 1108 -35.14 48.38 -20.79
C THR A 1108 -36.19 47.28 -20.61
N LEU A 1109 -37.06 47.46 -19.61
CA LEU A 1109 -38.17 46.56 -19.31
C LEU A 1109 -39.13 46.56 -20.51
N ASN A 1110 -39.30 45.42 -21.18
CA ASN A 1110 -40.34 45.25 -22.18
C ASN A 1110 -41.70 45.19 -21.47
N THR A 1111 -42.50 46.24 -21.59
CA THR A 1111 -43.86 46.33 -21.05
C THR A 1111 -44.93 45.99 -22.09
N GLU A 1112 -44.56 45.53 -23.28
CA GLU A 1112 -45.50 45.29 -24.39
C GLU A 1112 -46.20 43.91 -24.34
N ASP A 1113 -45.80 43.00 -23.46
CA ASP A 1113 -46.41 41.66 -23.35
C ASP A 1113 -47.50 41.53 -22.26
N ILE A 1114 -47.92 42.62 -21.61
CA ILE A 1114 -48.92 42.61 -20.51
C ILE A 1114 -50.32 43.06 -20.95
N PHE A 1115 -50.52 43.50 -22.20
CA PHE A 1115 -51.84 43.91 -22.71
C PHE A 1115 -52.16 43.29 -24.07
N GLU A 1116 -52.41 41.98 -24.14
CA GLU A 1116 -53.32 41.39 -25.14
C GLU A 1116 -53.68 39.93 -24.79
N LYS A 1117 -54.48 39.78 -23.73
CA LYS A 1117 -55.57 38.79 -23.59
C LYS A 1117 -56.38 39.19 -22.36
N PHE A 1118 -57.38 40.05 -22.59
CA PHE A 1118 -58.55 40.14 -21.72
C PHE A 1118 -59.32 38.82 -21.76
#